data_AF-A0A820S0D9-F1
#
_entry.id   AF-A0A820S0D9-F1
#
_cell.length_a   1.000
_cell.length_b   1.000
_cell.length_c   1.000
_cell.angle_alpha   90.00
_cell.angle_beta   90.00
_cell.angle_gamma   90.00
#
_symmetry.space_group_name_H-M   'P 1'
#
loop_
_entity.id
_entity.type
_entity.pdbx_description
1 polymer ?
#
loop_
_entity_poly.entity_id
_entity_poly.type
_entity_poly.pdbx_seq_one_letter_code
_entity_poly.pdbx_strand_id
1 'polypeptide(L)'
;MSFYRYLSTTVKSSTGNFQPPILSGIVKQLSKFSSQNELIEYSQRPIEYTFPNNMIESCSPQYSTPIDLIKRASDLRDQLLVRLAHCLYSFQSIPFLPAANPTLLSLHERYLKAFENLARFSKIETINDEEKFYEFINRFFIQNNDVIGLLSTGCNEAQKYFKTYKVLKGFLDNVLHKRLSMRLLTEHYLELHKQQKSNKINSDWRGAISMKFSPAKAAQQCINDVSSICFETYTVVPHIELENNIHEPIPFFPHIVEYILRELLKNSMRAIVEYNKVSFGNIQNVKKYFDDNRDKPLCKVVISSDPIDEVFTFAIKDEGGGVNASYDEIFRYMFTGNVMETDEANKGKIEEIDVLSDFQERMVHSSKQMYGYGFGLPICRLYAKFFAGSLNLQQISRIGADAYLRLGNLPKHSNYQIPIEKPAQKINMLIILPRFCLWMAVISCGPTSTPALGERRVNAYTLPLHYVQIIAIVVLAFLVLMNYFTLCVNIPTQPWQWLNIFLSSIVILPLLIVFIALTYIDPAEDEVLTKSRGPRTDFNRHKHTHVITEFYCHVCDVQVTAKAKHCASCNKCIYSFDHHCVWLNTCVGGKNYRTFFFMLSLVVIGSFFLFMNSLLQFIGSFQDSSSLLSLRPYYGAGKL
;
A
#
# COMPACT_ATOMS: atom_id res chain seq x y z
N MET A 1 -3.92 18.02 -1.14
CA MET A 1 -3.37 17.67 -2.48
C MET A 1 -4.42 16.85 -3.21
N SER A 2 -4.81 17.18 -4.45
CA SER A 2 -5.84 16.38 -5.16
C SER A 2 -5.30 14.99 -5.51
N PHE A 3 -6.17 13.98 -5.49
CA PHE A 3 -5.87 12.59 -5.91
C PHE A 3 -5.19 12.52 -7.29
N TYR A 4 -5.60 13.43 -8.19
CA TYR A 4 -4.97 13.63 -9.50
C TYR A 4 -3.50 14.07 -9.40
N ARG A 5 -3.14 14.97 -8.46
CA ARG A 5 -1.73 15.35 -8.26
C ARG A 5 -0.88 14.16 -7.84
N TYR A 6 -1.34 13.33 -6.89
CA TYR A 6 -0.61 12.13 -6.45
C TYR A 6 -0.35 11.15 -7.60
N LEU A 7 -1.41 10.75 -8.33
CA LEU A 7 -1.25 9.86 -9.49
C LEU A 7 -0.40 10.50 -10.59
N SER A 8 -0.52 11.80 -10.83
CA SER A 8 0.29 12.50 -11.83
C SER A 8 1.77 12.69 -11.44
N THR A 9 2.09 12.71 -10.14
CA THR A 9 3.47 12.86 -9.65
C THR A 9 4.18 11.51 -9.57
N THR A 10 3.51 10.45 -9.13
CA THR A 10 4.11 9.11 -9.00
C THR A 10 4.27 8.41 -10.35
N VAL A 11 3.45 8.74 -11.35
CA VAL A 11 3.62 8.27 -12.74
C VAL A 11 4.72 9.05 -13.49
N LYS A 12 5.14 10.23 -12.98
CA LYS A 12 6.20 11.04 -13.60
C LYS A 12 7.61 10.67 -13.16
N SER A 13 7.79 9.96 -12.04
CA SER A 13 9.11 9.57 -11.55
C SER A 13 9.66 8.28 -12.18
N SER A 14 8.86 7.56 -12.99
CA SER A 14 9.30 6.46 -13.85
C SER A 14 9.34 6.95 -15.31
N THR A 15 10.53 7.05 -15.88
CA THR A 15 10.84 7.62 -17.21
C THR A 15 10.10 6.94 -18.39
N GLY A 16 9.72 7.74 -19.39
CA GLY A 16 9.58 7.35 -20.80
C GLY A 16 8.20 6.85 -21.27
N ASN A 17 7.42 7.72 -21.92
CA ASN A 17 6.33 7.40 -22.85
C ASN A 17 5.27 6.36 -22.41
N PHE A 18 4.88 6.31 -21.13
CA PHE A 18 3.66 5.62 -20.74
C PHE A 18 2.48 6.60 -20.65
N GLN A 19 1.44 6.39 -21.47
CA GLN A 19 0.15 7.05 -21.30
C GLN A 19 -0.30 6.87 -19.84
N PRO A 20 -0.77 7.92 -19.14
CA PRO A 20 -1.21 7.78 -17.76
C PRO A 20 -2.26 6.67 -17.70
N PRO A 21 -2.14 5.68 -16.81
CA PRO A 21 -3.18 4.69 -16.66
C PRO A 21 -4.47 5.45 -16.35
N ILE A 22 -5.45 5.29 -17.23
CA ILE A 22 -6.78 5.89 -17.09
C ILE A 22 -7.22 5.55 -15.67
N LEU A 23 -7.74 6.51 -14.91
CA LEU A 23 -8.22 6.31 -13.53
C LEU A 23 -9.12 5.05 -13.43
N SER A 24 -9.85 4.74 -14.50
CA SER A 24 -10.64 3.52 -14.68
C SER A 24 -9.83 2.22 -14.59
N GLY A 25 -8.59 2.19 -15.05
CA GLY A 25 -7.66 1.05 -14.94
C GLY A 25 -7.25 0.79 -13.49
N ILE A 26 -6.82 1.83 -12.77
CA ILE A 26 -6.47 1.73 -11.33
C ILE A 26 -7.72 1.35 -10.52
N VAL A 27 -8.87 1.93 -10.82
CA VAL A 27 -10.17 1.59 -10.21
C VAL A 27 -10.57 0.14 -10.49
N LYS A 28 -10.37 -0.36 -11.71
CA LYS A 28 -10.63 -1.75 -12.11
C LYS A 28 -9.62 -2.73 -11.50
N GLN A 29 -8.38 -2.31 -11.26
CA GLN A 29 -7.38 -3.10 -10.53
C GLN A 29 -7.68 -3.14 -9.03
N LEU A 30 -8.10 -2.02 -8.44
CA LEU A 30 -8.53 -1.94 -7.04
C LEU A 30 -9.90 -2.59 -6.79
N SER A 31 -10.71 -2.84 -7.83
CA SER A 31 -11.92 -3.66 -7.68
C SER A 31 -11.59 -5.17 -7.66
N LYS A 32 -10.58 -5.63 -8.42
CA LYS A 32 -10.03 -7.00 -8.31
C LYS A 32 -9.50 -7.31 -6.91
N PHE A 33 -8.98 -6.30 -6.21
CA PHE A 33 -8.60 -6.35 -4.80
C PHE A 33 -9.70 -6.87 -3.86
N SER A 34 -10.97 -6.96 -4.30
CA SER A 34 -12.11 -7.30 -3.43
C SER A 34 -12.92 -8.54 -3.85
N SER A 35 -12.57 -9.23 -4.96
CA SER A 35 -13.52 -10.10 -5.67
C SER A 35 -13.04 -11.53 -5.93
N GLN A 36 -12.49 -12.23 -4.93
CA GLN A 36 -12.18 -13.66 -5.05
C GLN A 36 -12.61 -14.43 -3.80
N ASN A 37 -13.65 -15.25 -3.93
CA ASN A 37 -14.16 -16.08 -2.82
C ASN A 37 -13.11 -17.08 -2.33
N GLU A 38 -12.33 -17.68 -3.24
CA GLU A 38 -11.22 -18.58 -2.90
C GLU A 38 -10.14 -17.86 -2.07
N LEU A 39 -9.77 -16.64 -2.44
CA LEU A 39 -8.80 -15.84 -1.68
C LEU A 39 -9.25 -15.65 -0.23
N ILE A 40 -10.53 -15.33 -0.03
CA ILE A 40 -11.12 -15.15 1.31
C ILE A 40 -11.06 -16.45 2.09
N GLU A 41 -11.43 -17.58 1.46
CA GLU A 41 -11.36 -18.90 2.09
C GLU A 41 -9.94 -19.24 2.57
N TYR A 42 -8.93 -19.13 1.70
CA TYR A 42 -7.53 -19.41 2.08
C TYR A 42 -6.99 -18.41 3.12
N SER A 43 -7.46 -17.15 3.10
CA SER A 43 -7.04 -16.13 4.08
C SER A 43 -7.57 -16.41 5.50
N GLN A 44 -8.65 -17.19 5.61
CA GLN A 44 -9.24 -17.57 6.89
C GLN A 44 -8.59 -18.83 7.49
N ARG A 45 -7.88 -19.62 6.68
CA ARG A 45 -7.15 -20.79 7.15
C ARG A 45 -5.97 -20.36 8.03
N PRO A 46 -5.69 -21.05 9.14
CA PRO A 46 -4.52 -20.75 9.95
C PRO A 46 -3.23 -21.07 9.18
N ILE A 47 -2.20 -20.27 9.38
CA ILE A 47 -0.86 -20.62 8.90
C ILE A 47 -0.32 -21.69 9.83
N GLU A 48 -0.11 -22.90 9.31
CA GLU A 48 0.66 -23.91 10.01
C GLU A 48 2.14 -23.57 9.87
N TYR A 49 2.76 -23.15 10.96
CA TYR A 49 4.21 -23.01 11.00
C TYR A 49 4.82 -24.40 11.13
N THR A 50 5.10 -25.04 10.00
CA THR A 50 6.04 -26.17 9.96
C THR A 50 7.40 -25.64 10.37
N PHE A 51 7.75 -25.83 11.64
CA PHE A 51 9.03 -25.40 12.18
C PHE A 51 10.19 -26.18 11.53
N PRO A 52 11.42 -25.64 11.59
CA PRO A 52 12.59 -26.31 11.05
C PRO A 52 12.83 -27.72 11.59
N ASN A 53 12.28 -28.11 12.74
CA ASN A 53 12.36 -29.50 13.22
C ASN A 53 11.49 -30.46 12.45
N ASN A 54 10.25 -30.11 12.10
CA ASN A 54 9.46 -30.92 11.18
C ASN A 54 10.16 -31.01 9.81
N MET A 55 10.90 -29.97 9.41
CA MET A 55 11.74 -30.00 8.20
C MET A 55 12.98 -30.89 8.37
N ILE A 56 13.63 -30.92 9.54
CA ILE A 56 14.83 -31.74 9.83
C ILE A 56 14.47 -33.22 10.05
N GLU A 57 13.41 -33.50 10.82
CA GLU A 57 12.87 -34.83 11.13
C GLU A 57 12.28 -35.49 9.89
N SER A 58 11.51 -34.74 9.09
CA SER A 58 11.03 -35.26 7.80
C SER A 58 12.19 -35.58 6.85
N CYS A 59 13.35 -34.96 6.98
CA CYS A 59 14.54 -35.25 6.19
C CYS A 59 15.46 -36.33 6.78
N SER A 60 15.00 -37.12 7.76
CA SER A 60 15.79 -38.28 8.19
C SER A 60 15.93 -39.30 7.05
N PRO A 61 17.08 -39.98 6.90
CA PRO A 61 17.35 -40.88 5.78
C PRO A 61 16.37 -42.06 5.65
N GLN A 62 15.50 -42.28 6.64
CA GLN A 62 14.40 -43.24 6.58
C GLN A 62 13.21 -42.77 5.71
N TYR A 63 13.10 -41.48 5.38
CA TYR A 63 11.98 -40.86 4.64
C TYR A 63 12.44 -40.16 3.33
N SER A 64 13.43 -40.75 2.66
CA SER A 64 14.01 -40.25 1.40
C SER A 64 13.46 -41.01 0.20
N THR A 65 12.15 -41.24 0.12
CA THR A 65 11.53 -41.92 -1.03
C THR A 65 10.92 -40.92 -2.02
N PRO A 66 10.77 -41.28 -3.31
CA PRO A 66 10.02 -40.49 -4.28
C PRO A 66 8.59 -40.15 -3.85
N ILE A 67 7.96 -40.99 -3.03
CA ILE A 67 6.62 -40.76 -2.48
C ILE A 67 6.63 -39.58 -1.47
N ASP A 68 7.73 -39.43 -0.74
CA ASP A 68 7.89 -38.33 0.22
C ASP A 68 8.02 -36.97 -0.48
N LEU A 69 8.61 -36.89 -1.68
CA LEU A 69 8.67 -35.64 -2.46
C LEU A 69 7.30 -35.21 -2.98
N ILE A 70 6.48 -36.14 -3.47
CA ILE A 70 5.11 -35.84 -3.94
C ILE A 70 4.29 -35.25 -2.80
N LYS A 71 4.37 -35.88 -1.61
CA LYS A 71 3.70 -35.37 -0.41
C LYS A 71 4.19 -33.96 -0.05
N ARG A 72 5.50 -33.74 0.00
CA ARG A 72 6.08 -32.42 0.30
C ARG A 72 5.70 -31.35 -0.71
N ALA A 73 5.64 -31.69 -2.00
CA ALA A 73 5.22 -30.78 -3.05
C ALA A 73 3.75 -30.39 -2.86
N SER A 74 2.88 -31.36 -2.55
CA SER A 74 1.47 -31.12 -2.23
C SER A 74 1.32 -30.23 -0.98
N ASP A 75 2.01 -30.57 0.11
CA ASP A 75 1.99 -29.78 1.35
C ASP A 75 2.52 -28.36 1.10
N LEU A 76 3.61 -28.20 0.33
CA LEU A 76 4.17 -26.89 -0.02
C LEU A 76 3.15 -26.05 -0.79
N ARG A 77 2.48 -26.63 -1.80
CA ARG A 77 1.45 -25.94 -2.59
C ARG A 77 0.37 -25.36 -1.68
N ASP A 78 -0.17 -26.17 -0.77
CA ASP A 78 -1.24 -25.74 0.13
C ASP A 78 -0.78 -24.67 1.14
N GLN A 79 0.42 -24.85 1.71
CA GLN A 79 1.03 -23.91 2.64
C GLN A 79 1.38 -22.56 1.99
N LEU A 80 1.77 -22.56 0.70
CA LEU A 80 2.02 -21.34 -0.08
C LEU A 80 0.72 -20.62 -0.42
N LEU A 81 -0.35 -21.33 -0.78
CA LEU A 81 -1.67 -20.73 -1.04
C LEU A 81 -2.20 -19.94 0.17
N VAL A 82 -2.13 -20.54 1.36
CA VAL A 82 -2.54 -19.87 2.61
C VAL A 82 -1.69 -18.62 2.86
N ARG A 83 -0.35 -18.72 2.76
CA ARG A 83 0.54 -17.57 3.01
C ARG A 83 0.40 -16.45 1.98
N LEU A 84 0.20 -16.78 0.71
CA LEU A 84 -0.08 -15.81 -0.35
C LEU A 84 -1.42 -15.11 -0.10
N ALA A 85 -2.45 -15.85 0.30
CA ALA A 85 -3.75 -15.26 0.64
C ALA A 85 -3.66 -14.29 1.82
N HIS A 86 -2.92 -14.65 2.89
CA HIS A 86 -2.66 -13.77 4.03
C HIS A 86 -1.85 -12.52 3.64
N CYS A 87 -0.89 -12.66 2.73
CA CYS A 87 -0.13 -11.54 2.19
C CYS A 87 -1.04 -10.57 1.42
N LEU A 88 -1.85 -11.09 0.49
CA LEU A 88 -2.83 -10.31 -0.28
C LEU A 88 -3.86 -9.61 0.62
N TYR A 89 -4.33 -10.29 1.66
CA TYR A 89 -5.20 -9.70 2.68
C TYR A 89 -4.50 -8.53 3.42
N SER A 90 -3.20 -8.65 3.69
CA SER A 90 -2.42 -7.56 4.29
C SER A 90 -2.36 -6.32 3.37
N PHE A 91 -2.23 -6.51 2.05
CA PHE A 91 -2.35 -5.41 1.08
C PHE A 91 -3.77 -4.81 1.04
N GLN A 92 -4.83 -5.60 1.22
CA GLN A 92 -6.20 -5.08 1.29
C GLN A 92 -6.45 -4.23 2.55
N SER A 93 -5.64 -4.41 3.59
CA SER A 93 -5.79 -3.71 4.88
C SER A 93 -5.19 -2.29 4.89
N ILE A 94 -4.34 -1.92 3.92
CA ILE A 94 -3.70 -0.60 3.89
C ILE A 94 -4.66 0.48 3.32
N PRO A 95 -4.49 1.76 3.73
CA PRO A 95 -5.35 2.83 3.22
C PRO A 95 -5.24 3.01 1.70
N PHE A 96 -6.31 3.52 1.09
CA PHE A 96 -6.43 3.65 -0.37
C PHE A 96 -5.29 4.45 -1.04
N LEU A 97 -4.82 5.54 -0.43
CA LEU A 97 -3.76 6.37 -1.02
C LEU A 97 -2.41 5.63 -1.12
N PRO A 98 -1.87 5.02 -0.04
CA PRO A 98 -0.76 4.08 -0.17
C PRO A 98 -1.02 2.93 -1.12
N ALA A 99 -2.22 2.31 -1.09
CA ALA A 99 -2.55 1.18 -1.96
C ALA A 99 -2.55 1.54 -3.46
N ALA A 100 -2.84 2.81 -3.78
CA ALA A 100 -2.80 3.33 -5.15
C ALA A 100 -1.37 3.70 -5.61
N ASN A 101 -0.33 3.48 -4.80
CA ASN A 101 1.05 3.60 -5.25
C ASN A 101 1.34 2.58 -6.38
N PRO A 102 1.88 2.97 -7.55
CA PRO A 102 2.11 2.06 -8.67
C PRO A 102 3.01 0.87 -8.33
N THR A 103 4.04 1.08 -7.50
CA THR A 103 4.98 0.04 -7.08
C THR A 103 4.30 -0.96 -6.14
N LEU A 104 3.53 -0.50 -5.16
CA LEU A 104 2.75 -1.39 -4.28
C LEU A 104 1.62 -2.12 -5.02
N LEU A 105 0.97 -1.44 -5.96
CA LEU A 105 -0.10 -2.02 -6.78
C LEU A 105 0.43 -3.13 -7.70
N SER A 106 1.53 -2.88 -8.40
CA SER A 106 2.18 -3.89 -9.26
C SER A 106 2.68 -5.09 -8.46
N LEU A 107 3.17 -4.87 -7.24
CA LEU A 107 3.56 -5.94 -6.35
C LEU A 107 2.37 -6.80 -5.89
N HIS A 108 1.25 -6.16 -5.54
CA HIS A 108 0.02 -6.87 -5.24
C HIS A 108 -0.43 -7.72 -6.43
N GLU A 109 -0.41 -7.18 -7.66
CA GLU A 109 -0.77 -7.93 -8.86
C GLU A 109 0.13 -9.15 -9.09
N ARG A 110 1.44 -9.02 -8.81
CA ARG A 110 2.38 -10.14 -8.88
C ARG A 110 1.98 -11.25 -7.90
N TYR A 111 1.66 -10.91 -6.66
CA TYR A 111 1.17 -11.86 -5.66
C TYR A 111 -0.20 -12.46 -6.02
N LEU A 112 -1.10 -11.67 -6.61
CA LEU A 112 -2.41 -12.16 -7.01
C LEU A 112 -2.29 -13.19 -8.14
N LYS A 113 -1.49 -12.86 -9.16
CA LYS A 113 -1.20 -13.78 -10.26
C LYS A 113 -0.49 -15.05 -9.77
N ALA A 114 0.40 -14.92 -8.77
CA ALA A 114 1.02 -16.05 -8.11
C ALA A 114 -0.02 -16.99 -7.50
N PHE A 115 -0.94 -16.42 -6.71
CA PHE A 115 -2.01 -17.16 -6.04
C PHE A 115 -2.92 -17.83 -7.07
N GLU A 116 -3.39 -17.12 -8.09
CA GLU A 116 -4.24 -17.66 -9.15
C GLU A 116 -3.56 -18.81 -9.90
N ASN A 117 -2.28 -18.65 -10.26
CA ASN A 117 -1.54 -19.69 -10.96
C ASN A 117 -1.32 -20.93 -10.09
N LEU A 118 -1.01 -20.75 -8.80
CA LEU A 118 -0.82 -21.84 -7.86
C LEU A 118 -2.14 -22.56 -7.54
N ALA A 119 -3.25 -21.82 -7.43
CA ALA A 119 -4.58 -22.37 -7.18
C ALA A 119 -5.07 -23.22 -8.36
N ARG A 120 -4.77 -22.79 -9.58
CA ARG A 120 -5.07 -23.54 -10.83
C ARG A 120 -4.15 -24.73 -11.06
N PHE A 121 -3.01 -24.81 -10.37
CA PHE A 121 -2.11 -25.95 -10.49
C PHE A 121 -2.83 -27.20 -9.98
N SER A 122 -2.83 -28.26 -10.79
CA SER A 122 -3.50 -29.53 -10.48
C SER A 122 -2.97 -30.17 -9.20
N LYS A 123 -3.75 -31.06 -8.59
CA LYS A 123 -3.25 -31.84 -7.44
C LYS A 123 -2.00 -32.64 -7.85
N ILE A 124 -1.06 -32.74 -6.92
CA ILE A 124 0.24 -33.38 -7.14
C ILE A 124 0.15 -34.79 -6.59
N GLU A 125 -0.08 -35.76 -7.47
CA GLU A 125 -0.28 -37.17 -7.10
C GLU A 125 0.78 -38.09 -7.70
N THR A 126 1.43 -37.66 -8.80
CA THR A 126 2.45 -38.46 -9.49
C THR A 126 3.82 -37.77 -9.50
N ILE A 127 4.88 -38.53 -9.77
CA ILE A 127 6.25 -38.01 -9.93
C ILE A 127 6.32 -36.99 -11.07
N ASN A 128 5.58 -37.21 -12.16
CA ASN A 128 5.52 -36.28 -13.28
C ASN A 128 4.84 -34.95 -12.92
N ASP A 129 3.85 -34.98 -12.01
CA ASP A 129 3.21 -33.76 -11.52
C ASP A 129 4.13 -32.99 -10.56
N GLU A 130 4.90 -33.72 -9.74
CA GLU A 130 5.94 -33.15 -8.87
C GLU A 130 7.02 -32.45 -9.68
N GLU A 131 7.50 -33.07 -10.76
CA GLU A 131 8.49 -32.50 -11.67
C GLU A 131 8.01 -31.17 -12.30
N LYS A 132 6.76 -31.14 -12.79
CA LYS A 132 6.13 -29.93 -13.31
C LYS A 132 5.97 -28.86 -12.24
N PHE A 133 5.67 -29.27 -11.02
CA PHE A 133 5.52 -28.35 -9.89
C PHE A 133 6.86 -27.74 -9.49
N TYR A 134 7.94 -28.53 -9.46
CA TYR A 134 9.31 -28.04 -9.27
C TYR A 134 9.66 -26.95 -10.30
N GLU A 135 9.42 -27.18 -11.59
CA GLU A 135 9.70 -26.17 -12.63
C GLU A 135 8.85 -24.91 -12.47
N PHE A 136 7.59 -25.07 -12.05
CA PHE A 136 6.68 -23.95 -11.77
C PHE A 136 7.19 -23.12 -10.59
N ILE A 137 7.48 -23.76 -9.46
CA ILE A 137 7.93 -23.11 -8.23
C ILE A 137 9.33 -22.53 -8.37
N ASN A 138 10.25 -23.18 -9.07
CA ASN A 138 11.59 -22.64 -9.29
C ASN A 138 11.55 -21.33 -10.10
N ARG A 139 10.72 -21.27 -11.15
CA ARG A 139 10.48 -20.02 -11.90
C ARG A 139 9.84 -18.95 -11.02
N PHE A 140 8.83 -19.35 -10.24
CA PHE A 140 8.15 -18.44 -9.32
C PHE A 140 9.12 -17.85 -8.27
N PHE A 141 9.99 -18.68 -7.72
CA PHE A 141 11.00 -18.29 -6.74
C PHE A 141 11.95 -17.23 -7.31
N ILE A 142 12.50 -17.47 -8.50
CA ILE A 142 13.40 -16.53 -9.18
C ILE A 142 12.70 -15.19 -9.47
N GLN A 143 11.45 -15.23 -9.95
CA GLN A 143 10.65 -14.05 -10.29
C GLN A 143 10.26 -13.18 -9.09
N ASN A 144 10.37 -13.65 -7.85
CA ASN A 144 9.97 -12.91 -6.64
C ASN A 144 11.16 -12.54 -5.72
N ASN A 145 12.38 -12.66 -6.23
CA ASN A 145 13.57 -12.28 -5.49
C ASN A 145 13.58 -10.79 -5.13
N ASP A 146 13.16 -9.93 -6.07
CA ASP A 146 13.16 -8.46 -6.03
C ASP A 146 12.11 -7.80 -5.13
N VAL A 147 11.20 -8.59 -4.55
CA VAL A 147 10.04 -8.08 -3.81
C VAL A 147 10.40 -7.16 -2.64
N ILE A 148 11.50 -7.41 -1.91
CA ILE A 148 11.90 -6.53 -0.79
C ILE A 148 12.26 -5.13 -1.31
N GLY A 149 12.94 -5.05 -2.46
CA GLY A 149 13.26 -3.78 -3.10
C GLY A 149 12.00 -3.02 -3.52
N LEU A 150 11.05 -3.71 -4.17
CA LEU A 150 9.78 -3.11 -4.58
C LEU A 150 8.93 -2.67 -3.38
N LEU A 151 8.86 -3.47 -2.32
CA LEU A 151 8.19 -3.10 -1.06
C LEU A 151 8.81 -1.84 -0.46
N SER A 152 10.14 -1.81 -0.41
CA SER A 152 10.88 -0.68 0.13
C SER A 152 10.61 0.60 -0.65
N THR A 153 10.78 0.57 -1.98
CA THR A 153 10.53 1.71 -2.86
C THR A 153 9.09 2.18 -2.75
N GLY A 154 8.12 1.27 -2.89
CA GLY A 154 6.70 1.62 -2.85
C GLY A 154 6.25 2.15 -1.49
N CYS A 155 6.77 1.60 -0.39
CA CYS A 155 6.46 2.10 0.95
C CYS A 155 7.12 3.45 1.24
N ASN A 156 8.32 3.69 0.73
CA ASN A 156 9.02 4.96 0.87
C ASN A 156 8.27 6.07 0.13
N GLU A 157 7.89 5.84 -1.13
CA GLU A 157 7.08 6.76 -1.92
C GLU A 157 5.70 7.04 -1.28
N ALA A 158 5.11 6.01 -0.68
CA ALA A 158 3.80 6.08 -0.05
C ALA A 158 3.85 6.53 1.44
N GLN A 159 5.03 6.69 2.04
CA GLN A 159 5.20 6.86 3.49
C GLN A 159 4.37 8.02 4.04
N LYS A 160 4.40 9.16 3.35
CA LYS A 160 3.67 10.39 3.71
C LYS A 160 2.14 10.24 3.71
N TYR A 161 1.61 9.17 3.12
CA TYR A 161 0.18 8.89 3.05
C TYR A 161 -0.29 7.83 4.06
N PHE A 162 0.64 7.19 4.78
CA PHE A 162 0.27 6.37 5.92
C PHE A 162 -0.14 7.29 7.09
N LYS A 163 -1.39 7.15 7.56
CA LYS A 163 -1.92 7.96 8.68
C LYS A 163 -1.08 7.86 9.96
N THR A 164 -0.44 6.70 10.18
CA THR A 164 0.40 6.44 11.35
C THR A 164 1.46 5.42 10.98
N TYR A 165 2.70 5.63 11.44
CA TYR A 165 3.80 4.67 11.25
C TYR A 165 3.44 3.25 11.75
N LYS A 166 2.62 3.13 12.80
CA LYS A 166 2.13 1.85 13.32
C LYS A 166 1.41 1.00 12.26
N VAL A 167 0.65 1.63 11.35
CA VAL A 167 -0.05 0.92 10.26
C VAL A 167 0.94 0.39 9.24
N LEU A 168 1.90 1.23 8.83
CA LEU A 168 2.96 0.84 7.91
C LEU A 168 3.82 -0.29 8.49
N LYS A 169 4.25 -0.14 9.74
CA LYS A 169 5.02 -1.16 10.46
C LYS A 169 4.26 -2.48 10.53
N GLY A 170 2.98 -2.45 10.92
CA GLY A 170 2.14 -3.65 10.99
C GLY A 170 2.00 -4.34 9.64
N PHE A 171 1.82 -3.57 8.55
CA PHE A 171 1.79 -4.09 7.19
C PHE A 171 3.13 -4.73 6.79
N LEU A 172 4.24 -4.02 6.96
CA LEU A 172 5.58 -4.49 6.60
C LEU A 172 5.99 -5.74 7.38
N ASP A 173 5.84 -5.72 8.70
CA ASP A 173 6.14 -6.88 9.54
C ASP A 173 5.35 -8.11 9.08
N ASN A 174 4.07 -7.93 8.75
CA ASN A 174 3.25 -9.01 8.26
C ASN A 174 3.73 -9.55 6.90
N VAL A 175 3.87 -8.69 5.90
CA VAL A 175 4.28 -9.14 4.56
C VAL A 175 5.67 -9.77 4.58
N LEU A 176 6.63 -9.17 5.29
CA LEU A 176 8.01 -9.65 5.37
C LEU A 176 8.12 -10.98 6.13
N HIS A 177 7.33 -11.16 7.20
CA HIS A 177 7.28 -12.42 7.94
C HIS A 177 6.73 -13.57 7.09
N LYS A 178 5.57 -13.36 6.43
CA LYS A 178 5.00 -14.39 5.55
C LYS A 178 5.95 -14.69 4.39
N ARG A 179 6.63 -13.67 3.84
CA ARG A 179 7.63 -13.84 2.79
C ARG A 179 8.82 -14.69 3.24
N LEU A 180 9.39 -14.42 4.41
CA LEU A 180 10.49 -15.25 4.94
C LEU A 180 10.05 -16.72 5.04
N SER A 181 8.86 -16.97 5.60
CA SER A 181 8.34 -18.33 5.72
C SER A 181 8.16 -19.02 4.36
N MET A 182 7.55 -18.35 3.38
CA MET A 182 7.40 -18.89 2.02
C MET A 182 8.76 -19.18 1.37
N ARG A 183 9.74 -18.29 1.57
CA ARG A 183 11.10 -18.43 1.03
C ARG A 183 11.78 -19.67 1.58
N LEU A 184 11.77 -19.87 2.90
CA LEU A 184 12.41 -21.01 3.55
C LEU A 184 11.80 -22.35 3.11
N LEU A 185 10.48 -22.43 3.06
CA LEU A 185 9.77 -23.64 2.62
C LEU A 185 10.09 -23.97 1.16
N THR A 186 10.05 -22.94 0.30
CA THR A 186 10.34 -23.09 -1.13
C THR A 186 11.78 -23.50 -1.38
N GLU A 187 12.76 -22.79 -0.80
CA GLU A 187 14.18 -23.13 -0.94
C GLU A 187 14.48 -24.54 -0.45
N HIS A 188 13.91 -24.92 0.70
CA HIS A 188 14.11 -26.25 1.23
C HIS A 188 13.58 -27.35 0.29
N TYR A 189 12.38 -27.20 -0.24
CA TYR A 189 11.82 -28.13 -1.22
C TYR A 189 12.65 -28.20 -2.50
N LEU A 190 13.04 -27.05 -3.07
CA LEU A 190 13.86 -26.99 -4.28
C LEU A 190 15.20 -27.72 -4.10
N GLU A 191 15.86 -27.54 -2.94
CA GLU A 191 17.12 -28.24 -2.64
C GLU A 191 16.91 -29.73 -2.40
N LEU A 192 15.81 -30.16 -1.76
CA LEU A 192 15.48 -31.58 -1.62
C LEU A 192 15.29 -32.27 -2.97
N HIS A 193 14.54 -31.63 -3.88
CA HIS A 193 14.34 -32.14 -5.23
C HIS A 193 15.68 -32.32 -5.97
N LYS A 194 16.59 -31.34 -5.88
CA LYS A 194 17.94 -31.43 -6.48
C LYS A 194 18.77 -32.55 -5.85
N GLN A 195 18.76 -32.67 -4.52
CA GLN A 195 19.50 -33.70 -3.79
C GLN A 195 19.05 -35.09 -4.23
N GLN A 196 17.72 -35.31 -4.30
CA GLN A 196 17.16 -36.58 -4.74
C GLN A 196 17.55 -36.94 -6.19
N LYS A 197 17.46 -35.99 -7.13
CA LYS A 197 17.87 -36.24 -8.52
C LYS A 197 19.36 -36.54 -8.66
N SER A 198 20.19 -35.91 -7.85
CA SER A 198 21.65 -36.07 -7.94
C SER A 198 22.16 -37.42 -7.42
N ASN A 199 21.32 -38.22 -6.75
CA ASN A 199 21.69 -39.45 -6.01
C ASN A 199 22.88 -39.26 -5.04
N LYS A 200 23.29 -38.03 -4.73
CA LYS A 200 24.32 -37.73 -3.75
C LYS A 200 23.67 -37.57 -2.39
N ILE A 201 23.80 -38.59 -1.55
CA ILE A 201 23.48 -38.48 -0.12
C ILE A 201 24.55 -37.59 0.51
N ASN A 202 24.33 -36.28 0.48
CA ASN A 202 25.17 -35.33 1.22
C ASN A 202 24.72 -35.34 2.68
N SER A 203 25.44 -36.05 3.56
CA SER A 203 25.10 -36.15 4.98
C SER A 203 25.17 -34.80 5.72
N ASP A 204 25.83 -33.80 5.14
CA ASP A 204 26.00 -32.47 5.74
C ASP A 204 24.83 -31.52 5.44
N TRP A 205 23.94 -31.87 4.50
CA TRP A 205 22.82 -31.03 4.08
C TRP A 205 21.51 -31.79 4.05
N ARG A 206 20.43 -31.13 4.50
CA ARG A 206 19.05 -31.64 4.41
C ARG A 206 18.17 -30.57 3.80
N GLY A 207 17.91 -30.68 2.50
CA GLY A 207 17.36 -29.57 1.72
C GLY A 207 18.24 -28.33 1.87
N ALA A 208 17.65 -27.20 2.25
CA ALA A 208 18.35 -25.94 2.48
C ALA A 208 19.02 -25.80 3.86
N ILE A 209 18.95 -26.82 4.73
CA ILE A 209 19.53 -26.78 6.09
C ILE A 209 20.91 -27.43 6.07
N SER A 210 21.91 -26.73 6.60
CA SER A 210 23.23 -27.30 6.82
C SER A 210 23.28 -27.92 8.21
N MET A 211 23.50 -29.23 8.28
CA MET A 211 23.59 -29.98 9.54
C MET A 211 24.90 -29.73 10.27
N LYS A 212 25.94 -29.31 9.54
CA LYS A 212 27.27 -28.96 10.08
C LYS A 212 27.60 -27.48 9.92
N PHE A 213 26.63 -26.61 10.15
CA PHE A 213 26.87 -25.17 9.99
C PHE A 213 27.84 -24.64 11.07
N SER A 214 28.83 -23.86 10.63
CA SER A 214 29.83 -23.20 11.47
C SER A 214 29.55 -21.69 11.51
N PRO A 215 29.05 -21.17 12.64
CA PRO A 215 28.84 -19.74 12.85
C PRO A 215 30.11 -18.91 12.59
N ALA A 216 31.27 -19.40 13.04
CA ALA A 216 32.56 -18.75 12.86
C ALA A 216 32.96 -18.61 11.39
N LYS A 217 32.80 -19.68 10.60
CA LYS A 217 33.09 -19.62 9.16
C LYS A 217 32.18 -18.64 8.45
N ALA A 218 30.88 -18.62 8.79
CA ALA A 218 29.93 -17.69 8.21
C ALA A 218 30.25 -16.23 8.58
N ALA A 219 30.60 -15.97 9.84
CA ALA A 219 31.03 -14.64 10.28
C ALA A 219 32.30 -14.17 9.57
N GLN A 220 33.33 -15.03 9.48
CA GLN A 220 34.56 -14.70 8.78
C GLN A 220 34.32 -14.38 7.31
N GLN A 221 33.48 -15.16 6.63
CA GLN A 221 33.11 -14.88 5.24
C GLN A 221 32.39 -13.54 5.12
N CYS A 222 31.44 -13.25 6.00
CA CYS A 222 30.73 -11.97 5.99
C CYS A 222 31.67 -10.78 6.29
N ILE A 223 32.65 -10.94 7.18
CA ILE A 223 33.68 -9.93 7.45
C ILE A 223 34.48 -9.65 6.17
N ASN A 224 34.92 -10.69 5.46
CA ASN A 224 35.68 -10.54 4.22
C ASN A 224 34.84 -9.85 3.13
N ASP A 225 33.61 -10.32 2.92
CA ASP A 225 32.70 -9.77 1.91
C ASP A 225 32.42 -8.28 2.17
N VAL A 226 32.06 -7.93 3.42
CA VAL A 226 31.77 -6.53 3.80
C VAL A 226 33.02 -5.67 3.81
N SER A 227 34.20 -6.24 4.10
CA SER A 227 35.47 -5.52 4.00
C SER A 227 35.75 -5.09 2.56
N SER A 228 35.50 -5.96 1.58
CA SER A 228 35.62 -5.61 0.16
C SER A 228 34.67 -4.47 -0.21
N ILE A 229 33.41 -4.54 0.23
CA ILE A 229 32.41 -3.50 -0.03
C ILE A 229 32.79 -2.16 0.64
N CYS A 230 33.31 -2.23 1.88
CA CYS A 230 33.80 -1.08 2.62
C CYS A 230 35.00 -0.43 1.92
N PHE A 231 35.93 -1.24 1.42
CA PHE A 231 37.08 -0.76 0.67
C PHE A 231 36.67 -0.09 -0.64
N GLU A 232 35.75 -0.70 -1.39
CA GLU A 232 35.21 -0.10 -2.62
C GLU A 232 34.50 1.23 -2.35
N THR A 233 33.83 1.37 -1.21
CA THR A 233 33.06 2.58 -0.87
C THR A 233 33.92 3.69 -0.27
N TYR A 234 34.84 3.36 0.64
CA TYR A 234 35.56 4.34 1.46
C TYR A 234 37.09 4.29 1.26
N THR A 235 37.63 3.35 0.49
CA THR A 235 39.08 3.10 0.28
C THR A 235 39.86 2.73 1.55
N VAL A 236 39.16 2.48 2.66
CA VAL A 236 39.69 2.09 3.96
C VAL A 236 38.80 1.00 4.55
N VAL A 237 39.38 0.14 5.40
CA VAL A 237 38.65 -0.92 6.10
C VAL A 237 39.11 -0.92 7.56
N PRO A 238 38.19 -0.86 8.53
CA PRO A 238 38.55 -0.97 9.94
C PRO A 238 38.97 -2.41 10.28
N HIS A 239 39.92 -2.57 11.20
CA HIS A 239 40.30 -3.89 11.69
C HIS A 239 39.16 -4.53 12.49
N ILE A 240 38.77 -5.75 12.11
CA ILE A 240 37.73 -6.54 12.78
C ILE A 240 38.35 -7.82 13.34
N GLU A 241 38.18 -8.04 14.64
CA GLU A 241 38.57 -9.28 15.32
C GLU A 241 37.37 -10.21 15.45
N LEU A 242 37.56 -11.50 15.12
CA LEU A 242 36.59 -12.56 15.33
C LEU A 242 37.05 -13.47 16.48
N GLU A 243 36.25 -13.52 17.54
CA GLU A 243 36.44 -14.44 18.67
C GLU A 243 35.37 -15.53 18.62
N ASN A 244 35.79 -16.79 18.49
CA ASN A 244 34.88 -17.93 18.41
C ASN A 244 34.97 -18.79 19.68
N ASN A 245 33.90 -18.78 20.48
CA ASN A 245 33.72 -19.60 21.66
C ASN A 245 32.72 -20.76 21.43
N ILE A 246 32.46 -21.13 20.18
CA ILE A 246 31.65 -22.31 19.79
C ILE A 246 32.55 -23.37 19.19
N HIS A 247 32.51 -24.58 19.76
CA HIS A 247 33.31 -25.72 19.31
C HIS A 247 32.53 -26.75 18.50
N GLU A 248 31.19 -26.75 18.61
CA GLU A 248 30.33 -27.72 17.93
C GLU A 248 29.54 -27.08 16.79
N PRO A 249 29.36 -27.79 15.66
CA PRO A 249 28.51 -27.30 14.58
C PRO A 249 27.03 -27.34 15.00
N ILE A 250 26.26 -26.37 14.50
CA ILE A 250 24.84 -26.19 14.87
C ILE A 250 24.00 -26.25 13.61
N PRO A 251 22.99 -27.14 13.48
CA PRO A 251 22.13 -27.17 12.32
C PRO A 251 21.38 -25.85 12.11
N PHE A 252 21.56 -25.20 10.95
CA PHE A 252 20.93 -23.91 10.66
C PHE A 252 20.78 -23.63 9.15
N PHE A 253 20.03 -22.57 8.81
CA PHE A 253 19.95 -22.01 7.45
C PHE A 253 21.07 -20.96 7.25
N PRO A 254 22.18 -21.28 6.55
CA PRO A 254 23.36 -20.40 6.52
C PRO A 254 23.05 -19.02 5.94
N HIS A 255 22.25 -18.97 4.88
CA HIS A 255 21.90 -17.73 4.18
C HIS A 255 21.19 -16.70 5.08
N ILE A 256 20.43 -17.14 6.10
CA ILE A 256 19.76 -16.24 7.05
C ILE A 256 20.77 -15.57 7.97
N VAL A 257 21.68 -16.37 8.53
CA VAL A 257 22.73 -15.86 9.43
C VAL A 257 23.61 -14.89 8.67
N GLU A 258 24.07 -15.28 7.49
CA GLU A 258 24.92 -14.44 6.67
C GLU A 258 24.22 -13.14 6.24
N TYR A 259 22.92 -13.17 5.93
CA TYR A 259 22.16 -11.96 5.63
C TYR A 259 22.18 -10.99 6.82
N ILE A 260 21.86 -11.48 8.03
CA ILE A 260 21.84 -10.65 9.23
C ILE A 260 23.24 -10.10 9.53
N LEU A 261 24.27 -10.95 9.48
CA LEU A 261 25.66 -10.56 9.75
C LEU A 261 26.15 -9.52 8.74
N ARG A 262 25.88 -9.69 7.44
CA ARG A 262 26.24 -8.68 6.42
C ARG A 262 25.61 -7.33 6.71
N GLU A 263 24.33 -7.29 7.10
CA GLU A 263 23.66 -6.02 7.44
C GLU A 263 24.23 -5.38 8.71
N LEU A 264 24.50 -6.15 9.77
CA LEU A 264 25.07 -5.63 11.02
C LEU A 264 26.52 -5.16 10.83
N LEU A 265 27.34 -5.91 10.08
CA LEU A 265 28.72 -5.55 9.79
C LEU A 265 28.81 -4.32 8.88
N LYS A 266 27.93 -4.19 7.87
CA LYS A 266 27.85 -2.97 7.04
C LYS A 266 27.59 -1.74 7.91
N ASN A 267 26.61 -1.84 8.83
CA ASN A 267 26.30 -0.73 9.75
C ASN A 267 27.48 -0.41 10.67
N SER A 268 28.14 -1.42 11.23
CA SER A 268 29.27 -1.27 12.15
C SER A 268 30.47 -0.62 11.46
N MET A 269 30.92 -1.18 10.32
CA MET A 269 32.05 -0.65 9.55
C MET A 269 31.76 0.77 9.05
N ARG A 270 30.53 1.03 8.57
CA ARG A 270 30.11 2.36 8.16
C ARG A 270 30.20 3.37 9.30
N ALA A 271 29.67 3.02 10.47
CA ALA A 271 29.69 3.90 11.64
C ALA A 271 31.14 4.23 12.05
N ILE A 272 32.02 3.24 12.10
CA ILE A 272 33.45 3.42 12.42
C ILE A 272 34.10 4.38 11.42
N VAL A 273 33.93 4.15 10.11
CA VAL A 273 34.57 4.99 9.08
C VAL A 273 34.02 6.42 9.10
N GLU A 274 32.71 6.60 9.16
CA GLU A 274 32.07 7.92 9.14
C GLU A 274 32.38 8.71 10.41
N TYR A 275 32.37 8.09 11.59
CA TYR A 275 32.73 8.72 12.86
C TYR A 275 34.19 9.19 12.88
N ASN A 276 35.11 8.35 12.44
CA ASN A 276 36.53 8.71 12.37
C ASN A 276 36.79 9.76 11.27
N LYS A 277 36.06 9.73 10.16
CA LYS A 277 36.15 10.77 9.11
C LYS A 277 35.75 12.14 9.64
N VAL A 278 34.69 12.22 10.45
CA VAL A 278 34.28 13.47 11.11
C VAL A 278 35.35 13.91 12.13
N SER A 279 35.88 12.97 12.92
CA SER A 279 36.86 13.27 13.97
C SER A 279 38.22 13.71 13.43
N PHE A 280 38.68 13.13 12.31
CA PHE A 280 39.98 13.42 11.70
C PHE A 280 39.90 14.33 10.45
N GLY A 281 38.70 14.75 10.07
CA GLY A 281 38.42 15.71 9.00
C GLY A 281 38.46 15.14 7.56
N ASN A 282 39.29 14.13 7.27
CA ASN A 282 39.38 13.54 5.93
C ASN A 282 39.68 12.03 5.97
N ILE A 283 39.45 11.35 4.84
CA ILE A 283 39.61 9.90 4.73
C ILE A 283 41.08 9.43 4.74
N GLN A 284 42.03 10.29 4.36
CA GLN A 284 43.46 9.98 4.36
C GLN A 284 44.00 9.87 5.79
N ASN A 285 43.54 10.75 6.68
CA ASN A 285 43.85 10.69 8.10
C ASN A 285 43.22 9.48 8.77
N VAL A 286 42.00 9.10 8.37
CA VAL A 286 41.37 7.84 8.81
C VAL A 286 42.21 6.64 8.38
N LYS A 287 42.68 6.62 7.13
CA LYS A 287 43.57 5.56 6.63
C LYS A 287 44.84 5.46 7.48
N LYS A 288 45.50 6.59 7.74
CA LYS A 288 46.68 6.64 8.60
C LYS A 288 46.37 6.11 10.01
N TYR A 289 45.26 6.54 10.61
CA TYR A 289 44.83 6.06 11.92
C TYR A 289 44.61 4.53 11.94
N PHE A 290 43.96 3.98 10.92
CA PHE A 290 43.77 2.52 10.82
C PHE A 290 45.09 1.78 10.59
N ASP A 291 45.99 2.34 9.79
CA ASP A 291 47.32 1.78 9.54
C ASP A 291 48.20 1.79 10.82
N ASP A 292 48.13 2.86 11.61
CA ASP A 292 48.86 3.03 12.87
C ASP A 292 48.29 2.15 14.01
N ASN A 293 47.03 1.72 13.91
CA ASN A 293 46.32 0.95 14.95
C ASN A 293 45.88 -0.45 14.49
N ARG A 294 46.65 -1.10 13.61
CA ARG A 294 46.31 -2.45 13.10
C ARG A 294 46.17 -3.50 14.21
N ASP A 295 46.89 -3.35 15.31
CA ASP A 295 46.86 -4.29 16.43
C ASP A 295 45.63 -4.11 17.34
N LYS A 296 44.87 -3.02 17.20
CA LYS A 296 43.66 -2.74 17.98
C LYS A 296 42.41 -2.96 17.12
N PRO A 297 41.52 -3.92 17.45
CA PRO A 297 40.27 -4.08 16.73
C PRO A 297 39.32 -2.91 17.01
N LEU A 298 38.82 -2.29 15.94
CA LEU A 298 37.79 -1.24 16.02
C LEU A 298 36.37 -1.82 15.99
N CYS A 299 36.26 -3.09 15.61
CA CYS A 299 35.06 -3.89 15.76
C CYS A 299 35.44 -5.29 16.24
N LYS A 300 34.70 -5.83 17.20
CA LYS A 300 34.87 -7.19 17.69
C LYS A 300 33.60 -7.99 17.50
N VAL A 301 33.73 -9.16 16.86
CA VAL A 301 32.65 -10.13 16.69
C VAL A 301 32.91 -11.31 17.63
N VAL A 302 32.10 -11.44 18.68
CA VAL A 302 32.19 -12.56 19.62
C VAL A 302 31.06 -13.52 19.35
N ILE A 303 31.39 -14.79 19.17
CA ILE A 303 30.42 -15.87 18.97
C ILE A 303 30.43 -16.75 20.22
N SER A 304 29.27 -16.94 20.83
CA SER A 304 29.11 -17.82 21.98
C SER A 304 27.83 -18.63 21.89
N SER A 305 27.86 -19.87 22.36
CA SER A 305 26.66 -20.66 22.59
C SER A 305 26.35 -20.66 24.08
N ASP A 306 25.09 -20.44 24.43
CA ASP A 306 24.62 -20.71 25.78
C ASP A 306 24.12 -22.17 25.83
N PRO A 307 24.76 -23.04 26.64
CA PRO A 307 24.33 -24.44 26.78
C PRO A 307 22.93 -24.57 27.39
N ILE A 308 22.48 -23.57 28.16
CA ILE A 308 21.23 -23.57 28.92
C ILE A 308 20.09 -22.97 28.09
N ASP A 309 20.32 -21.83 27.44
CA ASP A 309 19.31 -21.11 26.65
C ASP A 309 19.07 -21.71 25.25
N GLU A 310 19.83 -22.74 24.85
CA GLU A 310 19.72 -23.43 23.55
C GLU A 310 19.79 -22.47 22.35
N VAL A 311 20.59 -21.42 22.48
CA VAL A 311 20.70 -20.29 21.57
C VAL A 311 22.18 -20.04 21.32
N PHE A 312 22.53 -19.73 20.08
CA PHE A 312 23.84 -19.17 19.75
C PHE A 312 23.73 -17.66 19.53
N THR A 313 24.76 -16.95 19.96
CA THR A 313 24.79 -15.49 20.03
C THR A 313 25.97 -14.96 19.25
N PHE A 314 25.73 -13.90 18.47
CA PHE A 314 26.76 -13.02 17.95
C PHE A 314 26.67 -11.69 18.69
N ALA A 315 27.77 -11.26 19.29
CA ALA A 315 27.92 -9.91 19.80
C ALA A 315 28.87 -9.16 18.87
N ILE A 316 28.36 -8.14 18.18
CA ILE A 316 29.15 -7.27 17.28
C ILE A 316 29.31 -5.94 18.00
N LYS A 317 30.54 -5.60 18.39
CA LYS A 317 30.86 -4.42 19.20
C LYS A 317 31.72 -3.48 18.40
N ASP A 318 31.21 -2.31 18.06
CA ASP A 318 31.93 -1.30 17.29
C ASP A 318 32.36 -0.10 18.15
N GLU A 319 33.46 0.55 17.75
CA GLU A 319 33.87 1.88 18.25
C GLU A 319 33.41 2.99 17.29
N GLY A 320 32.17 2.89 16.78
CA GLY A 320 31.61 3.76 15.74
C GLY A 320 30.94 5.04 16.23
N GLY A 321 31.13 5.42 17.50
CA GLY A 321 30.54 6.64 18.06
C GLY A 321 29.05 6.57 18.44
N GLY A 322 28.39 5.43 18.25
CA GLY A 322 26.99 5.19 18.59
C GLY A 322 25.98 5.99 17.75
N VAL A 323 24.68 5.79 18.01
CA VAL A 323 23.59 6.47 17.27
C VAL A 323 22.86 7.47 18.17
N ASN A 324 22.70 8.71 17.70
CA ASN A 324 21.90 9.73 18.40
C ASN A 324 20.40 9.56 18.10
N ALA A 325 19.83 8.42 18.48
CA ALA A 325 18.41 8.10 18.31
C ALA A 325 17.93 7.17 19.43
N SER A 326 16.62 7.18 19.69
CA SER A 326 16.04 6.24 20.65
C SER A 326 16.08 4.80 20.13
N TYR A 327 16.02 3.83 21.04
CA TYR A 327 16.01 2.40 20.69
C TYR A 327 14.93 2.05 19.65
N ASP A 328 13.71 2.56 19.84
CA ASP A 328 12.60 2.30 18.93
C ASP A 328 12.77 2.97 17.57
N GLU A 329 13.53 4.06 17.49
CA GLU A 329 13.83 4.78 16.26
C GLU A 329 14.78 4.04 15.34
N ILE A 330 15.82 3.42 15.91
CA ILE A 330 16.82 2.65 15.16
C ILE A 330 16.17 1.49 14.40
N PHE A 331 15.13 0.88 14.97
CA PHE A 331 14.35 -0.18 14.34
C PHE A 331 13.15 0.33 13.53
N ARG A 332 13.06 1.62 13.19
CA ARG A 332 12.04 2.11 12.27
C ARG A 332 12.41 1.78 10.82
N TYR A 333 11.44 1.27 10.06
CA TYR A 333 11.57 1.16 8.61
C TYR A 333 11.79 2.56 8.02
N MET A 334 12.71 2.65 7.05
CA MET A 334 13.12 3.88 6.36
C MET A 334 13.79 4.93 7.25
N PHE A 335 14.26 4.55 8.45
CA PHE A 335 14.95 5.47 9.36
C PHE A 335 16.15 6.16 8.69
N THR A 336 17.01 5.40 8.00
CA THR A 336 18.17 5.95 7.28
C THR A 336 17.85 6.46 5.87
N GLY A 337 16.66 6.14 5.33
CA GLY A 337 16.25 6.55 3.98
C GLY A 337 15.91 8.04 3.87
N ASN A 338 15.35 8.62 4.94
CA ASN A 338 14.99 10.03 5.01
C ASN A 338 16.19 10.98 5.00
N VAL A 339 17.39 10.49 5.33
CA VAL A 339 18.63 11.30 5.36
C VAL A 339 19.18 11.53 3.95
N MET A 340 18.79 10.73 2.95
CA MET A 340 19.32 10.86 1.59
C MET A 340 18.60 11.94 0.75
N GLU A 341 17.40 12.39 1.14
CA GLU A 341 16.71 13.51 0.45
C GLU A 341 17.42 14.85 0.69
N THR A 342 18.29 14.98 1.70
CA THR A 342 19.03 16.23 1.97
C THR A 342 20.32 16.38 1.16
N ASP A 343 20.79 15.34 0.47
CA ASP A 343 22.04 15.36 -0.32
C ASP A 343 21.81 15.55 -1.85
N GLU A 344 20.63 16.04 -2.27
CA GLU A 344 20.25 16.22 -3.69
C GLU A 344 21.08 17.26 -4.46
N ALA A 345 22.05 17.95 -3.84
CA ALA A 345 22.85 18.98 -4.52
C ALA A 345 23.90 18.46 -5.51
N ASN A 346 24.20 17.15 -5.57
CA ASN A 346 25.37 16.63 -6.31
C ASN A 346 25.11 15.59 -7.43
N LYS A 347 23.88 15.38 -7.88
CA LYS A 347 23.62 14.50 -9.04
C LYS A 347 23.69 15.24 -10.38
N GLY A 348 24.91 15.60 -10.77
CA GLY A 348 25.24 15.91 -12.16
C GLY A 348 25.63 14.63 -12.91
N LYS A 349 24.89 14.30 -13.96
CA LYS A 349 25.15 13.28 -15.01
C LYS A 349 25.15 11.81 -14.57
N ILE A 350 24.02 11.14 -14.80
CA ILE A 350 24.01 9.72 -15.18
C ILE A 350 23.15 9.62 -16.45
N GLU A 351 23.78 9.19 -17.54
CA GLU A 351 23.19 9.03 -18.87
C GLU A 351 22.20 7.87 -18.92
N GLU A 352 21.22 7.99 -19.82
CA GLU A 352 20.15 7.03 -20.12
C GLU A 352 20.70 5.72 -20.68
N ILE A 353 20.58 4.61 -19.93
CA ILE A 353 20.73 3.24 -20.46
C ILE A 353 19.62 2.32 -19.88
N ASP A 354 19.13 1.46 -20.75
CA ASP A 354 17.96 0.56 -20.74
C ASP A 354 17.62 -0.14 -19.40
N VAL A 355 16.35 -0.06 -18.97
CA VAL A 355 15.90 -0.20 -17.56
C VAL A 355 15.38 -1.61 -17.21
N LEU A 356 15.42 -2.57 -18.14
CA LEU A 356 14.74 -3.87 -17.99
C LEU A 356 15.64 -5.07 -17.63
N SER A 357 16.96 -4.97 -17.76
CA SER A 357 17.90 -6.07 -17.47
C SER A 357 18.59 -5.99 -16.09
N ASP A 358 18.40 -4.91 -15.34
CA ASP A 358 19.26 -4.49 -14.22
C ASP A 358 18.70 -4.84 -12.81
N PHE A 359 17.60 -5.60 -12.72
CA PHE A 359 16.88 -5.75 -11.44
C PHE A 359 17.47 -6.83 -10.52
N GLN A 360 18.08 -7.88 -11.08
CA GLN A 360 18.89 -8.83 -10.33
C GLN A 360 20.19 -8.17 -9.86
N GLU A 361 20.68 -7.19 -10.63
CA GLU A 361 21.80 -6.33 -10.26
C GLU A 361 21.46 -5.39 -9.10
N ARG A 362 20.22 -4.90 -8.93
CA ARG A 362 19.88 -3.95 -7.84
C ARG A 362 19.82 -4.52 -6.43
N MET A 363 19.35 -5.76 -6.24
CA MET A 363 19.49 -6.42 -4.93
C MET A 363 20.95 -6.83 -4.67
N VAL A 364 21.65 -7.26 -5.72
CA VAL A 364 23.11 -7.46 -5.72
C VAL A 364 23.86 -6.12 -5.47
N HIS A 365 23.30 -4.97 -5.87
CA HIS A 365 23.89 -3.65 -5.65
C HIS A 365 23.64 -3.15 -4.23
N SER A 366 22.55 -3.54 -3.55
CA SER A 366 22.41 -3.30 -2.10
C SER A 366 23.38 -4.16 -1.26
N SER A 367 23.82 -5.31 -1.80
CA SER A 367 24.97 -6.02 -1.25
C SER A 367 26.31 -5.39 -1.66
N LYS A 368 26.38 -4.59 -2.73
CA LYS A 368 27.61 -3.85 -3.12
C LYS A 368 27.69 -2.42 -2.55
N GLN A 369 26.68 -1.95 -1.82
CA GLN A 369 26.65 -0.61 -1.21
C GLN A 369 26.62 -0.72 0.31
N MET A 370 27.38 0.14 0.99
CA MET A 370 27.47 0.21 2.45
C MET A 370 26.18 0.75 3.11
N TYR A 371 25.28 1.33 2.33
CA TYR A 371 24.00 1.87 2.78
C TYR A 371 22.85 1.34 1.91
N GLY A 372 21.64 1.31 2.47
CA GLY A 372 20.44 0.85 1.78
C GLY A 372 19.22 1.66 2.19
N TYR A 373 18.04 1.18 1.82
CA TYR A 373 16.76 1.89 1.99
C TYR A 373 16.24 2.01 3.45
N GLY A 374 17.03 1.65 4.46
CA GLY A 374 16.61 1.69 5.87
C GLY A 374 15.67 0.55 6.28
N PHE A 375 15.76 -0.60 5.61
CA PHE A 375 14.98 -1.81 5.95
C PHE A 375 15.82 -2.89 6.66
N GLY A 376 17.15 -2.80 6.63
CA GLY A 376 18.07 -3.84 7.10
C GLY A 376 17.87 -4.23 8.57
N LEU A 377 18.03 -3.30 9.50
CA LEU A 377 17.90 -3.58 10.94
C LEU A 377 16.51 -4.09 11.36
N PRO A 378 15.38 -3.49 10.90
CA PRO A 378 14.05 -4.04 11.15
C PRO A 378 13.88 -5.48 10.63
N ILE A 379 14.34 -5.79 9.41
CA ILE A 379 14.28 -7.14 8.84
C ILE A 379 15.12 -8.12 9.65
N CYS A 380 16.34 -7.72 10.03
CA CYS A 380 17.22 -8.56 10.86
C CYS A 380 16.55 -8.94 12.18
N ARG A 381 15.90 -7.97 12.84
CA ARG A 381 15.15 -8.21 14.08
C ARG A 381 13.95 -9.14 13.84
N LEU A 382 13.26 -8.99 12.73
CA LEU A 382 12.15 -9.86 12.34
C LEU A 382 12.61 -11.29 12.08
N TYR A 383 13.75 -11.47 11.42
CA TYR A 383 14.33 -12.78 11.11
C TYR A 383 14.83 -13.46 12.38
N ALA A 384 15.50 -12.74 13.28
CA ALA A 384 15.90 -13.28 14.57
C ALA A 384 14.69 -13.79 15.37
N LYS A 385 13.61 -13.01 15.44
CA LYS A 385 12.36 -13.41 16.10
C LYS A 385 11.69 -14.63 15.46
N PHE A 386 11.82 -14.82 14.15
CA PHE A 386 11.28 -15.97 13.44
C PHE A 386 11.91 -17.28 13.96
N PHE A 387 13.20 -17.26 14.29
CA PHE A 387 13.95 -18.39 14.82
C PHE A 387 14.06 -18.36 16.36
N ALA A 388 12.98 -17.96 17.04
CA ALA A 388 12.89 -17.87 18.52
C ALA A 388 14.03 -17.06 19.17
N GLY A 389 14.64 -16.16 18.40
CA GLY A 389 15.77 -15.35 18.78
C GLY A 389 15.42 -13.90 19.06
N SER A 390 16.44 -13.06 19.18
CA SER A 390 16.29 -11.61 19.35
C SER A 390 17.46 -10.87 18.74
N LEU A 391 17.24 -9.60 18.39
CA LEU A 391 18.29 -8.66 18.03
C LEU A 391 18.11 -7.45 18.93
N ASN A 392 19.08 -7.22 19.81
CA ASN A 392 19.10 -6.10 20.74
C ASN A 392 20.34 -5.24 20.48
N LEU A 393 20.18 -3.93 20.61
CA LEU A 393 21.25 -2.95 20.47
C LEU A 393 21.45 -2.25 21.81
N GLN A 394 22.70 -2.18 22.26
CA GLN A 394 23.14 -1.31 23.35
C GLN A 394 24.13 -0.32 22.76
N GLN A 395 24.02 0.95 23.12
CA GLN A 395 24.89 1.98 22.55
C GLN A 395 25.28 2.99 23.60
N ILE A 396 26.47 3.55 23.44
CA ILE A 396 26.97 4.66 24.25
C ILE A 396 27.40 5.76 23.30
N SER A 397 26.76 6.92 23.44
CA SER A 397 27.01 8.07 22.57
C SER A 397 28.49 8.46 22.60
N ARG A 398 29.06 8.67 21.41
CA ARG A 398 30.47 8.99 21.16
C ARG A 398 31.47 7.87 21.47
N ILE A 399 31.00 6.69 21.85
CA ILE A 399 31.86 5.51 22.02
C ILE A 399 31.56 4.51 20.90
N GLY A 400 30.34 3.99 20.83
CA GLY A 400 30.05 2.88 19.92
C GLY A 400 28.71 2.22 20.17
N ALA A 401 28.47 1.13 19.43
CA ALA A 401 27.29 0.30 19.57
C ALA A 401 27.65 -1.20 19.64
N ASP A 402 26.90 -1.91 20.47
CA ASP A 402 26.94 -3.35 20.63
C ASP A 402 25.62 -3.95 20.11
N ALA A 403 25.69 -4.77 19.07
CA ALA A 403 24.59 -5.57 18.56
C ALA A 403 24.66 -7.01 19.07
N TYR A 404 23.66 -7.40 19.84
CA TYR A 404 23.49 -8.75 20.38
C TYR A 404 22.42 -9.49 19.57
N LEU A 405 22.85 -10.36 18.67
CA LEU A 405 22.01 -11.25 17.88
C LEU A 405 21.95 -12.62 18.55
N ARG A 406 20.78 -13.02 19.02
CA ARG A 406 20.47 -14.36 19.53
C ARG A 406 19.65 -15.13 18.49
N LEU A 407 20.02 -16.38 18.21
CA LEU A 407 19.30 -17.29 17.31
C LEU A 407 19.09 -18.65 17.98
N GLY A 408 17.86 -19.15 17.98
CA GLY A 408 17.52 -20.45 18.55
C GLY A 408 18.12 -21.60 17.76
N ASN A 409 18.62 -22.63 18.45
CA ASN A 409 19.07 -23.85 17.81
C ASN A 409 17.87 -24.61 17.22
N LEU A 410 17.92 -24.92 15.91
CA LEU A 410 16.79 -25.52 15.19
C LEU A 410 16.28 -26.80 15.90
N PRO A 411 17.10 -27.87 16.08
CA PRO A 411 16.70 -29.15 16.69
C PRO A 411 15.91 -29.13 18.00
N LYS A 412 15.95 -28.06 18.81
CA LYS A 412 15.45 -28.09 20.20
C LYS A 412 14.34 -27.08 20.51
N HIS A 413 14.16 -26.03 19.70
CA HIS A 413 13.06 -25.05 19.83
C HIS A 413 11.75 -25.53 19.18
N SER A 414 11.26 -26.71 19.58
CA SER A 414 10.13 -27.45 18.98
C SER A 414 8.73 -26.84 19.22
N ASN A 415 8.57 -25.99 20.24
CA ASN A 415 7.25 -25.55 20.72
C ASN A 415 7.00 -24.04 20.60
N TYR A 416 7.92 -23.27 20.01
CA TYR A 416 7.74 -21.83 19.88
C TYR A 416 6.64 -21.50 18.85
N GLN A 417 5.40 -21.36 19.29
CA GLN A 417 4.33 -20.91 18.41
C GLN A 417 4.47 -19.41 18.16
N ILE A 418 4.81 -19.03 16.93
CA ILE A 418 4.67 -17.64 16.50
C ILE A 418 3.20 -17.28 16.69
N PRO A 419 2.88 -16.17 17.39
CA PRO A 419 1.50 -15.78 17.63
C PRO A 419 0.73 -15.79 16.31
N ILE A 420 -0.27 -16.66 16.21
CA ILE A 420 -1.20 -16.67 15.08
C ILE A 420 -1.93 -15.33 15.16
N GLU A 421 -1.50 -14.35 14.36
CA GLU A 421 -2.33 -13.19 14.10
C GLU A 421 -3.58 -13.72 13.41
N LYS A 422 -4.66 -13.92 14.19
CA LYS A 422 -5.98 -14.15 13.63
C LYS A 422 -6.21 -13.04 12.61
N PRO A 423 -6.60 -13.36 11.36
CA PRO A 423 -6.95 -12.33 10.40
C PRO A 423 -7.97 -11.44 11.10
N ALA A 424 -7.67 -10.14 11.21
CA ALA A 424 -8.51 -9.24 11.96
C ALA A 424 -9.91 -9.27 11.34
N GLN A 425 -10.84 -10.01 11.97
CA GLN A 425 -12.27 -9.99 11.63
C GLN A 425 -12.89 -8.57 11.77
N LYS A 426 -12.09 -7.58 12.17
CA LYS A 426 -12.46 -6.19 12.39
C LYS A 426 -12.03 -5.24 11.27
N ILE A 427 -12.16 -5.61 9.99
CA ILE A 427 -12.14 -4.61 8.90
C ILE A 427 -13.24 -4.87 7.85
N ASN A 428 -14.42 -5.35 8.27
CA ASN A 428 -15.59 -5.33 7.36
C ASN A 428 -16.12 -3.91 7.07
N MET A 429 -15.68 -2.88 7.82
CA MET A 429 -16.16 -1.51 7.64
C MET A 429 -15.29 -0.63 6.72
N LEU A 430 -14.03 -1.01 6.45
CA LEU A 430 -13.13 -0.24 5.55
C LEU A 430 -13.12 -0.76 4.10
N ILE A 431 -13.83 -1.85 3.78
CA ILE A 431 -14.01 -2.32 2.40
C ILE A 431 -15.20 -1.60 1.73
N ILE A 432 -16.13 -1.03 2.52
CA ILE A 432 -17.33 -0.35 2.01
C ILE A 432 -17.03 1.14 1.68
N LEU A 433 -16.19 1.81 2.46
CA LEU A 433 -15.84 3.22 2.22
C LEU A 433 -15.11 3.45 0.87
N PRO A 434 -14.14 2.61 0.44
CA PRO A 434 -13.54 2.71 -0.87
C PRO A 434 -14.58 2.47 -1.95
N ARG A 435 -15.49 1.48 -1.80
CA ARG A 435 -16.55 1.23 -2.81
C ARG A 435 -17.47 2.42 -3.02
N PHE A 436 -17.88 3.11 -1.95
CA PHE A 436 -18.71 4.32 -2.06
C PHE A 436 -17.92 5.50 -2.64
N CYS A 437 -16.69 5.74 -2.18
CA CYS A 437 -15.84 6.82 -2.71
C CYS A 437 -15.38 6.58 -4.16
N LEU A 438 -15.14 5.33 -4.56
CA LEU A 438 -14.76 4.94 -5.93
C LEU A 438 -15.97 5.01 -6.86
N TRP A 439 -17.15 4.60 -6.39
CA TRP A 439 -18.41 4.76 -7.14
C TRP A 439 -18.76 6.24 -7.30
N MET A 440 -18.62 7.06 -6.25
CA MET A 440 -18.78 8.51 -6.32
C MET A 440 -17.73 9.17 -7.23
N ALA A 441 -16.47 8.72 -7.22
CA ALA A 441 -15.43 9.21 -8.11
C ALA A 441 -15.65 8.81 -9.58
N VAL A 442 -16.16 7.60 -9.85
CA VAL A 442 -16.53 7.13 -11.18
C VAL A 442 -17.77 7.86 -11.71
N ILE A 443 -18.74 8.20 -10.85
CA ILE A 443 -19.90 9.01 -11.22
C ILE A 443 -19.49 10.47 -11.50
N SER A 444 -18.57 11.04 -10.72
CA SER A 444 -17.98 12.36 -11.02
C SER A 444 -17.06 12.36 -12.25
N CYS A 445 -16.59 11.20 -12.71
CA CYS A 445 -15.74 11.02 -13.89
C CYS A 445 -16.40 10.15 -14.98
N GLY A 446 -17.72 10.27 -15.16
CA GLY A 446 -18.37 9.76 -16.38
C GLY A 446 -17.70 10.35 -17.63
N PRO A 447 -17.84 9.73 -18.82
CA PRO A 447 -17.22 10.22 -20.03
C PRO A 447 -17.61 11.68 -20.18
N THR A 448 -16.62 12.57 -20.11
CA THR A 448 -16.82 13.96 -20.46
C THR A 448 -17.25 13.92 -21.91
N SER A 449 -18.55 13.99 -22.16
CA SER A 449 -19.07 14.56 -23.38
C SER A 449 -18.62 16.02 -23.33
N THR A 450 -17.36 16.22 -23.70
CA THR A 450 -16.83 17.53 -24.03
C THR A 450 -17.82 18.12 -25.02
N PRO A 451 -18.37 19.33 -24.77
CA PRO A 451 -19.17 19.99 -25.78
C PRO A 451 -18.40 19.98 -27.10
N ALA A 452 -19.12 19.78 -28.20
CA ALA A 452 -18.56 19.90 -29.54
C ALA A 452 -17.75 21.20 -29.63
N LEU A 453 -16.57 21.10 -30.24
CA LEU A 453 -15.54 22.12 -30.40
C LEU A 453 -15.92 23.54 -29.96
N GLY A 454 -15.30 24.01 -28.88
CA GLY A 454 -15.08 25.43 -28.62
C GLY A 454 -16.22 26.20 -27.93
N GLU A 455 -17.46 25.75 -27.89
CA GLU A 455 -18.53 26.61 -27.32
C GLU A 455 -18.60 26.61 -25.79
N ARG A 456 -19.06 27.75 -25.24
CA ARG A 456 -19.24 27.97 -23.80
C ARG A 456 -20.63 27.51 -23.36
N ARG A 457 -20.71 26.81 -22.23
CA ARG A 457 -21.98 26.49 -21.56
C ARG A 457 -22.62 27.75 -20.99
N VAL A 458 -23.79 28.15 -21.47
CA VAL A 458 -24.51 29.32 -20.94
C VAL A 458 -25.21 28.96 -19.63
N ASN A 459 -26.02 27.90 -19.65
CA ASN A 459 -26.82 27.45 -18.51
C ASN A 459 -26.78 25.91 -18.36
N ALA A 460 -27.53 25.37 -17.41
CA ALA A 460 -27.59 23.94 -17.13
C ALA A 460 -28.12 23.09 -18.29
N TYR A 461 -28.89 23.68 -19.20
CA TYR A 461 -29.56 23.00 -20.30
C TYR A 461 -28.82 23.10 -21.63
N THR A 462 -27.67 23.80 -21.68
CA THR A 462 -26.81 23.78 -22.86
C THR A 462 -26.35 22.34 -23.13
N LEU A 463 -26.37 21.90 -24.39
CA LEU A 463 -25.94 20.55 -24.73
C LEU A 463 -24.41 20.42 -24.65
N PRO A 464 -23.88 19.23 -24.28
CA PRO A 464 -24.61 18.02 -23.87
C PRO A 464 -25.11 18.11 -22.42
N LEU A 465 -26.25 17.46 -22.14
CA LEU A 465 -26.73 17.27 -20.77
C LEU A 465 -25.88 16.21 -20.07
N HIS A 466 -25.61 16.42 -18.78
CA HIS A 466 -24.92 15.42 -17.97
C HIS A 466 -25.93 14.37 -17.49
N TYR A 467 -25.62 13.08 -17.60
CA TYR A 467 -26.56 12.01 -17.21
C TYR A 467 -26.99 12.10 -15.73
N VAL A 468 -26.09 12.56 -14.84
CA VAL A 468 -26.42 12.79 -13.41
C VAL A 468 -27.47 13.88 -13.23
N GLN A 469 -27.51 14.90 -14.09
CA GLN A 469 -28.55 15.92 -14.08
C GLN A 469 -29.91 15.34 -14.44
N ILE A 470 -29.96 14.45 -15.45
CA ILE A 470 -31.19 13.77 -15.86
C ILE A 470 -31.71 12.90 -14.71
N ILE A 471 -30.83 12.12 -14.08
CA ILE A 471 -31.18 11.31 -12.91
C ILE A 471 -31.70 12.20 -11.76
N ALA A 472 -31.03 13.31 -11.48
CA ALA A 472 -31.46 14.25 -10.43
C ALA A 472 -32.87 14.79 -10.66
N ILE A 473 -33.19 15.18 -11.91
CA ILE A 473 -34.51 15.69 -12.28
C ILE A 473 -35.56 14.59 -12.15
N VAL A 474 -35.28 13.36 -12.61
CA VAL A 474 -36.20 12.22 -12.51
C VAL A 474 -36.49 11.88 -11.05
N VAL A 475 -35.45 11.82 -10.20
CA VAL A 475 -35.61 11.55 -8.77
C VAL A 475 -36.40 12.66 -8.09
N LEU A 476 -36.10 13.93 -8.37
CA LEU A 476 -36.84 15.06 -7.80
C LEU A 476 -38.32 15.01 -8.20
N ALA A 477 -38.62 14.76 -9.48
CA ALA A 477 -39.99 14.63 -9.96
C ALA A 477 -40.73 13.46 -9.29
N PHE A 478 -40.06 12.31 -9.15
CA PHE A 478 -40.61 11.15 -8.46
C PHE A 478 -40.93 11.45 -6.99
N LEU A 479 -40.01 12.09 -6.26
CA LEU A 479 -40.20 12.43 -4.84
C LEU A 479 -41.36 13.42 -4.65
N VAL A 480 -41.46 14.43 -5.52
CA VAL A 480 -42.59 15.38 -5.50
C VAL A 480 -43.91 14.65 -5.77
N LEU A 481 -43.94 13.77 -6.78
CA LEU A 481 -45.12 12.99 -7.13
C LEU A 481 -45.56 12.07 -5.97
N MET A 482 -44.62 11.28 -5.44
CA MET A 482 -44.88 10.38 -4.31
C MET A 482 -45.36 11.14 -3.06
N ASN A 483 -44.81 12.33 -2.80
CA ASN A 483 -45.26 13.15 -1.68
C ASN A 483 -46.75 13.48 -1.81
N TYR A 484 -47.19 14.03 -2.95
CA TYR A 484 -48.57 14.43 -3.09
C TYR A 484 -49.52 13.26 -3.26
N PHE A 485 -49.19 12.26 -4.10
CA PHE A 485 -50.09 11.16 -4.43
C PHE A 485 -50.18 10.08 -3.36
N THR A 486 -49.13 9.88 -2.56
CA THR A 486 -49.06 8.80 -1.57
C THR A 486 -48.95 9.35 -0.15
N LEU A 487 -48.05 10.29 0.08
CA LEU A 487 -47.79 10.77 1.44
C LEU A 487 -48.88 11.72 1.97
N CYS A 488 -49.37 12.63 1.13
CA CYS A 488 -50.39 13.60 1.50
C CYS A 488 -51.82 13.05 1.39
N VAL A 489 -52.12 12.19 0.40
CA VAL A 489 -53.48 11.65 0.22
C VAL A 489 -53.88 10.64 1.30
N ASN A 490 -52.93 9.84 1.82
CA ASN A 490 -53.24 8.75 2.75
C ASN A 490 -53.50 9.18 4.18
N ILE A 491 -53.37 10.48 4.49
CA ILE A 491 -53.67 11.00 5.82
C ILE A 491 -55.22 11.03 5.97
N PRO A 492 -55.78 10.24 6.91
CA PRO A 492 -57.20 9.87 6.98
C PRO A 492 -58.13 10.99 7.47
N THR A 493 -57.62 11.93 8.27
CA THR A 493 -58.44 12.87 9.05
C THR A 493 -58.41 14.28 8.46
N GLN A 494 -59.60 14.80 8.14
CA GLN A 494 -59.82 16.23 7.90
C GLN A 494 -59.86 16.92 9.27
N PRO A 495 -59.04 17.96 9.56
CA PRO A 495 -58.36 18.91 8.66
C PRO A 495 -56.86 18.64 8.38
N TRP A 496 -56.27 17.60 8.99
CA TRP A 496 -54.82 17.34 8.97
C TRP A 496 -54.27 17.04 7.57
N GLN A 497 -55.09 16.47 6.70
CA GLN A 497 -54.76 16.25 5.29
C GLN A 497 -54.48 17.58 4.56
N TRP A 498 -55.37 18.57 4.66
CA TRP A 498 -55.18 19.88 4.02
C TRP A 498 -54.00 20.64 4.61
N LEU A 499 -53.81 20.55 5.93
CA LEU A 499 -52.64 21.14 6.59
C LEU A 499 -51.33 20.54 6.05
N ASN A 500 -51.26 19.22 5.86
CA ASN A 500 -50.07 18.56 5.32
C ASN A 500 -49.78 18.95 3.86
N ILE A 501 -50.82 19.02 3.03
CA ILE A 501 -50.70 19.51 1.64
C ILE A 501 -50.19 20.95 1.61
N PHE A 502 -50.74 21.82 2.47
CA PHE A 502 -50.34 23.21 2.57
C PHE A 502 -48.87 23.37 3.01
N LEU A 503 -48.47 22.67 4.08
CA LEU A 503 -47.09 22.67 4.58
C LEU A 503 -46.10 22.09 3.56
N SER A 504 -46.47 21.00 2.89
CA SER A 504 -45.69 20.43 1.77
C SER A 504 -45.48 21.45 0.66
N SER A 505 -46.54 22.16 0.28
CA SER A 505 -46.53 23.15 -0.80
C SER A 505 -45.65 24.35 -0.49
N ILE A 506 -45.63 24.80 0.78
CA ILE A 506 -44.74 25.88 1.24
C ILE A 506 -43.26 25.54 1.06
N VAL A 507 -42.88 24.27 1.12
CA VAL A 507 -41.48 23.85 0.95
C VAL A 507 -41.15 23.49 -0.50
N ILE A 508 -42.04 22.76 -1.17
CA ILE A 508 -41.80 22.25 -2.53
C ILE A 508 -41.87 23.36 -3.58
N LEU A 509 -42.81 24.30 -3.48
CA LEU A 509 -42.94 25.36 -4.49
C LEU A 509 -41.70 26.27 -4.54
N PRO A 510 -41.18 26.80 -3.41
CA PRO A 510 -39.91 27.53 -3.43
C PRO A 510 -38.74 26.68 -3.90
N LEU A 511 -38.68 25.39 -3.56
CA LEU A 511 -37.62 24.49 -4.01
C LEU A 511 -37.58 24.40 -5.55
N LEU A 512 -38.74 24.22 -6.19
CA LEU A 512 -38.83 24.16 -7.65
C LEU A 512 -38.47 25.50 -8.31
N ILE A 513 -38.95 26.62 -7.77
CA ILE A 513 -38.64 27.96 -8.27
C ILE A 513 -37.13 28.23 -8.19
N VAL A 514 -36.51 27.91 -7.05
CA VAL A 514 -35.08 28.13 -6.83
C VAL A 514 -34.24 27.18 -7.68
N PHE A 515 -34.66 25.91 -7.83
CA PHE A 515 -34.00 24.94 -8.72
C PHE A 515 -33.98 25.45 -10.16
N ILE A 516 -35.13 25.90 -10.68
CA ILE A 516 -35.23 26.49 -12.03
C ILE A 516 -34.36 27.74 -12.13
N ALA A 517 -34.46 28.67 -11.18
CA ALA A 517 -33.65 29.89 -11.19
C ALA A 517 -32.15 29.56 -11.25
N LEU A 518 -31.71 28.59 -10.44
CA LEU A 518 -30.31 28.19 -10.35
C LEU A 518 -29.79 27.49 -11.61
N THR A 519 -30.61 26.67 -12.27
CA THR A 519 -30.25 26.00 -13.53
C THR A 519 -30.26 26.94 -14.73
N TYR A 520 -31.01 28.04 -14.66
CA TYR A 520 -31.06 29.07 -15.71
C TYR A 520 -30.04 30.21 -15.56
N ILE A 521 -29.58 30.52 -14.35
CA ILE A 521 -28.57 31.57 -14.13
C ILE A 521 -27.26 31.20 -14.83
N ASP A 522 -26.69 32.14 -15.57
CA ASP A 522 -25.33 32.06 -16.07
C ASP A 522 -24.34 32.65 -15.02
N PRO A 523 -23.58 31.82 -14.28
CA PRO A 523 -22.67 32.28 -13.23
C PRO A 523 -21.36 32.88 -13.75
N ALA A 524 -21.21 33.07 -15.07
CA ALA A 524 -19.99 33.59 -15.64
C ALA A 524 -19.67 35.01 -15.15
N GLU A 525 -18.39 35.32 -15.21
CA GLU A 525 -17.87 36.65 -14.94
C GLU A 525 -18.34 37.68 -15.99
N ASP A 526 -18.46 38.95 -15.58
CA ASP A 526 -19.08 40.01 -16.38
C ASP A 526 -18.35 40.28 -17.70
N GLU A 527 -17.02 40.22 -17.69
CA GLU A 527 -16.20 40.35 -18.90
C GLU A 527 -16.45 39.20 -19.88
N VAL A 528 -16.66 37.98 -19.38
CA VAL A 528 -16.96 36.82 -20.23
C VAL A 528 -18.35 36.97 -20.86
N LEU A 529 -19.33 37.55 -20.14
CA LEU A 529 -20.67 37.83 -20.67
C LEU A 529 -20.68 38.91 -21.76
N THR A 530 -19.80 39.90 -21.64
CA THR A 530 -19.78 41.08 -22.53
C THR A 530 -18.86 40.91 -23.73
N LYS A 531 -17.63 40.45 -23.53
CA LYS A 531 -16.55 40.49 -24.55
C LYS A 531 -16.32 39.16 -25.28
N SER A 532 -16.95 38.09 -24.83
CA SER A 532 -16.38 36.76 -25.01
C SER A 532 -17.42 35.71 -25.44
N ARG A 533 -18.00 35.92 -26.64
CA ARG A 533 -19.12 35.15 -27.19
C ARG A 533 -18.74 34.07 -28.23
N GLY A 534 -17.50 34.07 -28.71
CA GLY A 534 -17.01 33.13 -29.72
C GLY A 534 -16.50 31.80 -29.12
N PRO A 535 -16.17 30.83 -29.99
CA PRO A 535 -15.58 29.56 -29.59
C PRO A 535 -14.21 29.77 -28.94
N ARG A 536 -13.88 28.91 -27.98
CA ARG A 536 -12.65 28.91 -27.21
C ARG A 536 -11.57 28.12 -27.92
N THR A 537 -10.37 28.67 -27.93
CA THR A 537 -9.16 27.98 -28.36
C THR A 537 -8.62 27.11 -27.23
N ASP A 538 -7.92 26.04 -27.59
CA ASP A 538 -7.28 25.18 -26.61
C ASP A 538 -6.14 25.91 -25.88
N PHE A 539 -6.02 25.68 -24.58
CA PHE A 539 -4.98 26.28 -23.77
C PHE A 539 -3.60 25.73 -24.12
N ASN A 540 -2.70 26.58 -24.63
CA ASN A 540 -1.32 26.19 -24.92
C ASN A 540 -0.41 26.34 -23.69
N ARG A 541 -0.10 25.20 -23.06
CA ARG A 541 0.75 25.13 -21.86
C ARG A 541 2.22 25.49 -22.10
N HIS A 542 2.68 25.51 -23.36
CA HIS A 542 4.04 25.94 -23.69
C HIS A 542 4.18 27.47 -23.68
N LYS A 543 3.08 28.21 -23.85
CA LYS A 543 3.07 29.69 -23.82
C LYS A 543 2.80 30.23 -22.40
N HIS A 544 1.89 29.58 -21.67
CA HIS A 544 1.51 30.02 -20.33
C HIS A 544 1.47 28.83 -19.35
N THR A 545 1.99 29.02 -18.14
CA THR A 545 2.01 27.99 -17.08
C THR A 545 0.63 27.71 -16.48
N HIS A 546 -0.24 28.73 -16.47
CA HIS A 546 -1.60 28.68 -15.92
C HIS A 546 -2.61 29.32 -16.88
N VAL A 547 -3.86 28.84 -16.87
CA VAL A 547 -4.97 29.35 -17.70
C VAL A 547 -5.29 30.81 -17.40
N ILE A 548 -5.06 31.23 -16.16
CA ILE A 548 -5.18 32.62 -15.73
C ILE A 548 -3.82 33.06 -15.17
N THR A 549 -3.28 34.15 -15.70
CA THR A 549 -2.09 34.83 -15.17
C THR A 549 -2.36 36.32 -15.10
N GLU A 550 -1.94 36.99 -14.03
CA GLU A 550 -2.09 38.45 -13.86
C GLU A 550 -3.53 38.95 -14.14
N PHE A 551 -4.53 38.28 -13.57
CA PHE A 551 -5.95 38.66 -13.75
C PHE A 551 -6.41 38.62 -15.21
N TYR A 552 -5.77 37.81 -16.06
CA TYR A 552 -6.15 37.60 -17.46
C TYR A 552 -6.33 36.11 -17.76
N CYS A 553 -7.44 35.74 -18.40
CA CYS A 553 -7.66 34.36 -18.84
C CYS A 553 -7.30 34.17 -20.31
N HIS A 554 -6.34 33.29 -20.60
CA HIS A 554 -5.86 33.01 -21.96
C HIS A 554 -6.77 32.14 -22.81
N VAL A 555 -7.77 31.49 -22.19
CA VAL A 555 -8.79 30.71 -22.91
C VAL A 555 -10.01 31.56 -23.18
N CYS A 556 -10.44 32.34 -22.18
CA CYS A 556 -11.56 33.25 -22.35
C CYS A 556 -11.19 34.56 -23.04
N ASP A 557 -9.90 34.86 -23.14
CA ASP A 557 -9.35 36.09 -23.72
C ASP A 557 -9.97 37.36 -23.13
N VAL A 558 -10.06 37.41 -21.79
CA VAL A 558 -10.66 38.51 -21.03
C VAL A 558 -9.92 38.74 -19.72
N GLN A 559 -10.05 39.95 -19.19
CA GLN A 559 -9.64 40.23 -17.82
C GLN A 559 -10.65 39.60 -16.84
N VAL A 560 -10.13 39.05 -15.76
CA VAL A 560 -10.87 38.32 -14.74
C VAL A 560 -10.46 38.83 -13.37
N THR A 561 -11.38 38.82 -12.42
CA THR A 561 -11.10 39.25 -11.05
C THR A 561 -10.15 38.28 -10.34
N ALA A 562 -9.56 38.73 -9.23
CA ALA A 562 -8.62 37.95 -8.43
C ALA A 562 -9.16 36.60 -7.92
N LYS A 563 -10.47 36.47 -7.77
CA LYS A 563 -11.13 35.26 -7.27
C LYS A 563 -11.71 34.38 -8.38
N ALA A 564 -11.50 34.74 -9.64
CA ALA A 564 -12.03 34.01 -10.77
C ALA A 564 -11.23 32.73 -11.06
N LYS A 565 -11.92 31.70 -11.54
CA LYS A 565 -11.29 30.51 -12.09
C LYS A 565 -11.99 30.07 -13.36
N HIS A 566 -11.22 29.50 -14.29
CA HIS A 566 -11.74 28.92 -15.52
C HIS A 566 -12.23 27.49 -15.25
N CYS A 567 -13.51 27.22 -15.57
CA CYS A 567 -14.07 25.88 -15.52
C CYS A 567 -14.01 25.25 -16.91
N ALA A 568 -13.23 24.17 -17.06
CA ALA A 568 -13.13 23.45 -18.33
C ALA A 568 -14.46 22.81 -18.76
N SER A 569 -15.25 22.27 -17.82
CA SER A 569 -16.54 21.62 -18.11
C SER A 569 -17.60 22.59 -18.64
N CYS A 570 -17.56 23.85 -18.21
CA CYS A 570 -18.46 24.91 -18.71
C CYS A 570 -17.80 25.81 -19.76
N ASN A 571 -16.49 25.64 -19.96
CA ASN A 571 -15.65 26.42 -20.87
C ASN A 571 -15.80 27.95 -20.67
N LYS A 572 -15.77 28.38 -19.40
CA LYS A 572 -15.94 29.80 -19.00
C LYS A 572 -15.32 30.12 -17.64
N CYS A 573 -14.95 31.39 -17.46
CA CYS A 573 -14.51 31.91 -16.15
C CYS A 573 -15.69 32.27 -15.26
N ILE A 574 -15.58 31.90 -13.98
CA ILE A 574 -16.60 32.09 -12.95
C ILE A 574 -16.02 32.94 -11.83
N TYR A 575 -16.73 34.01 -11.48
CA TYR A 575 -16.40 34.87 -10.34
C TYR A 575 -16.53 34.09 -9.02
N SER A 576 -15.51 34.14 -8.16
CA SER A 576 -15.46 33.45 -6.87
C SER A 576 -15.86 31.97 -7.01
N PHE A 577 -15.18 31.27 -7.93
CA PHE A 577 -15.48 29.89 -8.27
C PHE A 577 -15.34 28.96 -7.07
N ASP A 578 -16.41 28.23 -6.79
CA ASP A 578 -16.42 27.14 -5.82
C ASP A 578 -16.21 25.80 -6.54
N HIS A 579 -17.24 25.34 -7.28
CA HIS A 579 -17.19 24.06 -7.98
C HIS A 579 -18.10 24.02 -9.22
N HIS A 580 -17.94 22.98 -10.04
CA HIS A 580 -18.91 22.60 -11.07
C HIS A 580 -19.82 21.51 -10.51
N CYS A 581 -21.12 21.77 -10.44
CA CYS A 581 -22.08 20.81 -9.90
C CYS A 581 -22.63 19.93 -11.01
N VAL A 582 -22.25 18.64 -11.01
CA VAL A 582 -22.72 17.66 -12.00
C VAL A 582 -24.22 17.35 -11.90
N TRP A 583 -24.84 17.58 -10.74
CA TRP A 583 -26.28 17.40 -10.49
C TRP A 583 -27.11 18.52 -11.10
N LEU A 584 -26.58 19.74 -11.09
CA LEU A 584 -27.22 20.92 -11.69
C LEU A 584 -26.72 21.20 -13.11
N ASN A 585 -25.63 20.54 -13.53
CA ASN A 585 -24.93 20.78 -14.78
C ASN A 585 -24.53 22.25 -15.01
N THR A 586 -24.21 22.97 -13.93
CA THR A 586 -23.76 24.38 -13.97
C THR A 586 -22.72 24.64 -12.89
N CYS A 587 -21.97 25.72 -13.03
CA CYS A 587 -21.02 26.15 -12.00
C CYS A 587 -21.72 26.83 -10.82
N VAL A 588 -21.16 26.62 -9.62
CA VAL A 588 -21.51 27.38 -8.43
C VAL A 588 -20.37 28.36 -8.16
N GLY A 589 -20.72 29.64 -8.06
CA GLY A 589 -19.79 30.73 -7.80
C GLY A 589 -20.52 31.94 -7.23
N GLY A 590 -19.84 33.08 -7.11
CA GLY A 590 -20.35 34.22 -6.34
C GLY A 590 -21.75 34.69 -6.74
N LYS A 591 -22.09 34.67 -8.04
CA LYS A 591 -23.40 35.13 -8.55
C LYS A 591 -24.59 34.25 -8.17
N ASN A 592 -24.40 32.95 -7.99
CA ASN A 592 -25.47 32.00 -7.70
C ASN A 592 -25.27 31.23 -6.39
N TYR A 593 -24.21 31.54 -5.63
CA TYR A 593 -23.86 30.85 -4.37
C TYR A 593 -24.99 30.90 -3.33
N ARG A 594 -25.61 32.07 -3.15
CA ARG A 594 -26.72 32.25 -2.19
C ARG A 594 -27.94 31.41 -2.59
N THR A 595 -28.29 31.43 -3.87
CA THR A 595 -29.40 30.64 -4.44
C THR A 595 -29.15 29.15 -4.29
N PHE A 596 -27.91 28.69 -4.53
CA PHE A 596 -27.50 27.31 -4.31
C PHE A 596 -27.62 26.89 -2.85
N PHE A 597 -27.14 27.70 -1.91
CA PHE A 597 -27.23 27.41 -0.48
C PHE A 597 -28.69 27.39 0.02
N PHE A 598 -29.52 28.32 -0.47
CA PHE A 598 -30.94 28.35 -0.15
C PHE A 598 -31.66 27.11 -0.69
N MET A 599 -31.34 26.67 -1.91
CA MET A 599 -31.84 25.41 -2.47
C MET A 599 -31.46 24.21 -1.59
N LEU A 600 -30.19 24.10 -1.17
CA LEU A 600 -29.74 23.03 -0.28
C LEU A 600 -30.51 23.01 1.04
N SER A 601 -30.76 24.19 1.62
CA SER A 601 -31.53 24.32 2.85
C SER A 601 -32.97 23.83 2.67
N LEU A 602 -33.62 24.19 1.55
CA LEU A 602 -34.96 23.71 1.20
C LEU A 602 -35.00 22.20 0.95
N VAL A 603 -33.97 21.62 0.32
CA VAL A 603 -33.86 20.16 0.14
C VAL A 603 -33.76 19.44 1.48
N VAL A 604 -32.97 19.97 2.43
CA VAL A 604 -32.84 19.38 3.78
C VAL A 604 -34.18 19.44 4.52
N ILE A 605 -34.84 20.61 4.51
CA ILE A 605 -36.15 20.79 5.14
C ILE A 605 -37.21 19.87 4.50
N GLY A 606 -37.25 19.81 3.17
CA GLY A 606 -38.16 18.95 2.43
C GLY A 606 -37.91 17.46 2.69
N SER A 607 -36.65 17.03 2.78
CA SER A 607 -36.29 15.64 3.10
C SER A 607 -36.71 15.25 4.51
N PHE A 608 -36.53 16.16 5.48
CA PHE A 608 -37.01 15.97 6.85
C PHE A 608 -38.53 15.86 6.89
N PHE A 609 -39.24 16.71 6.15
CA PHE A 609 -40.71 16.67 6.06
C PHE A 609 -41.22 15.36 5.44
N LEU A 610 -40.60 14.91 4.34
CA LEU A 610 -40.88 13.63 3.70
C LEU A 610 -40.66 12.44 4.65
N PHE A 611 -39.57 12.46 5.42
CA PHE A 611 -39.27 11.45 6.41
C PHE A 611 -40.33 11.40 7.52
N MET A 612 -40.72 12.56 8.05
CA MET A 612 -41.75 12.64 9.09
C MET A 612 -43.10 12.14 8.58
N ASN A 613 -43.50 12.51 7.36
CA ASN A 613 -44.72 11.98 6.75
C ASN A 613 -44.67 10.46 6.57
N SER A 614 -43.54 9.94 6.09
CA SER A 614 -43.35 8.49 5.93
C SER A 614 -43.40 7.76 7.26
N LEU A 615 -42.82 8.34 8.31
CA LEU A 615 -42.85 7.81 9.67
C LEU A 615 -44.27 7.81 10.26
N LEU A 616 -45.03 8.90 10.07
CA LEU A 616 -46.42 9.00 10.50
C LEU A 616 -47.29 7.94 9.82
N GLN A 617 -47.09 7.70 8.52
CA GLN A 617 -47.80 6.63 7.82
C GLN A 617 -47.38 5.24 8.27
N PHE A 618 -46.08 5.03 8.47
CA PHE A 618 -45.58 3.77 9.01
C PHE A 618 -46.22 3.48 10.36
N ILE A 619 -46.19 4.42 11.30
CA ILE A 619 -46.84 4.27 12.61
C ILE A 619 -48.35 4.05 12.46
N GLY A 620 -49.04 4.84 11.63
CA GLY A 620 -50.48 4.74 11.40
C GLY A 620 -50.92 3.40 10.80
N SER A 621 -50.02 2.68 10.11
CA SER A 621 -50.28 1.35 9.56
C SER A 621 -50.40 0.24 10.62
N PHE A 622 -49.86 0.47 11.83
CA PHE A 622 -49.89 -0.49 12.95
C PHE A 622 -50.87 -0.10 14.07
N GLN A 623 -51.63 0.99 13.91
CA GLN A 623 -52.61 1.44 14.90
C GLN A 623 -54.03 0.96 14.58
N ASP A 624 -54.77 0.57 15.62
CA ASP A 624 -56.16 0.13 15.50
C ASP A 624 -57.09 1.24 14.96
N SER A 625 -58.21 0.84 14.36
CA SER A 625 -59.19 1.72 13.68
C SER A 625 -59.86 2.77 14.58
N SER A 626 -59.63 2.72 15.90
CA SER A 626 -60.10 3.71 16.87
C SER A 626 -59.10 4.86 17.12
N SER A 627 -57.91 4.80 16.53
CA SER A 627 -56.86 5.82 16.68
C SER A 627 -57.06 6.99 15.71
N LEU A 628 -56.74 8.22 16.15
CA LEU A 628 -56.78 9.43 15.30
C LEU A 628 -55.82 9.38 14.09
N LEU A 629 -54.91 8.40 14.06
CA LEU A 629 -53.90 8.19 13.03
C LEU A 629 -54.23 7.02 12.08
N SER A 630 -55.38 6.35 12.23
CA SER A 630 -55.72 5.16 11.45
C SER A 630 -55.87 5.49 9.95
N LEU A 631 -54.92 5.05 9.12
CA LEU A 631 -54.86 5.36 7.68
C LEU A 631 -56.19 5.06 6.97
N ARG A 632 -56.52 5.85 5.94
CA ARG A 632 -57.72 5.62 5.13
C ARG A 632 -57.55 4.26 4.44
N PRO A 633 -58.50 3.32 4.53
CA PRO A 633 -58.40 2.08 3.77
C PRO A 633 -58.36 2.44 2.28
N TYR A 634 -57.28 2.08 1.60
CA TYR A 634 -57.07 2.37 0.17
C TYR A 634 -58.09 1.66 -0.73
N TYR A 635 -58.78 0.64 -0.18
CA TYR A 635 -59.92 -0.02 -0.77
C TYR A 635 -61.13 0.23 0.11
N GLY A 636 -62.08 1.02 -0.39
CA GLY A 636 -63.38 1.16 0.25
C GLY A 636 -64.01 -0.22 0.45
N ALA A 637 -64.76 -0.37 1.54
CA ALA A 637 -65.69 -1.48 1.73
C ALA A 637 -66.56 -1.62 0.47
N GLY A 638 -66.23 -2.61 -0.36
CA GLY A 638 -66.75 -2.71 -1.72
C GLY A 638 -66.21 -3.94 -2.44
N LYS A 639 -66.74 -5.11 -2.03
CA LYS A 639 -66.81 -6.38 -2.77
C LYS A 639 -65.53 -6.85 -3.48
N LEU A 640 -64.83 -7.80 -2.85
CA LEU A 640 -64.40 -9.04 -3.51
C LEU A 640 -64.95 -10.21 -2.71
#